data_AF-A0A6G0UYL1-F1
#
_entry.id   AF-A0A6G0UYL1-F1
#
_cell.length_a   1.000
_cell.length_b   1.000
_cell.length_c   1.000
_cell.angle_alpha   90.00
_cell.angle_beta   90.00
_cell.angle_gamma   90.00
#
_symmetry.space_group_name_H-M   'P 1'
#
loop_
_entity.id
_entity.type
_entity.pdbx_description
1 polymer ?
#
loop_
_entity_poly.entity_id
_entity_poly.type
_entity_poly.pdbx_seq_one_letter_code
_entity_poly.pdbx_strand_id
1 'polypeptide(L)'
;MNPQGFLFFVWLYAFVESNDDNIPHPYNWLSLALSSMAKYDETAIQSKDHLRLLCQRLSGLNPKQMELCESYPMLVPAIAMNARESIYECQLQFKNERWNCSERFKLYPNASTHGLTFQDLLGNTFRASNRESAFLTAITSAGIVHGITRLCSYGNISECSCNAQPAAQRYTDTNTIQELTYETVHKIPPKSPFTWGGCSDDTTFATQFSRQFLDAFEREKFRETADAKHLVTIHNNFVGREAITQNMRRHCRCHGVSGSCELQTCWLQMPKFSEVGEMLKQRYNHFAVQVSKRAKKRLRRKEKSERRIPLRGNEMAYLYRSPNYCDRDDSTGKGIIGTENRECNNTSYGPGSCDLLCCGRGYNTRNEVKEVRCHCKFVWCCYVKCKECREHVQTWLNTAMTLEDMEVLRLDDSRSNRNDSTSSTETESSETDDTLFYHMQKKYLEEPEVDPFINFFGTSPCKLACERHLELMVLNKKGISSIGDELLLGPFVATVIDLDLAYNEIDDWNVVASLLNSMPLLKRLNLSHNPLQKQINADLPHCSHIKSLLLNGTNLPLQSLAFICKKLPNLQELDLNENDSYAKYDPFPDVISGTVTQLQLNACYFQDWNVVLHIIKAFPGVERLYLSENKISKVEPVCPVTGISTTDITSKIKFLSLHNCSINNWDSIENLDLMTRLEEIKILNNPLFEQLPDEEKYHLIVGRLPKLKILNGSPITDTQREDSERFFIRFYQGHEGKPAIWSKLVSIHGNLEQLVKVDFTPRKWALVILRCDEKGICIRLKVRLTKTVMDLMKFASKLTEISVPLMRIFYHDTHVGSYRPTELRFPGQALQYLRIEDGDEFFIQSKILPPEKSMIRSQ
;
A
#
# COMPACT_ATOMS: atom_id res chain seq x y z
N MET A 1 -6.45 -79.10 15.81
CA MET A 1 -6.08 -77.94 16.66
C MET A 1 -4.57 -77.84 16.70
N ASN A 2 -3.99 -76.88 15.99
CA ASN A 2 -2.56 -76.58 16.04
C ASN A 2 -2.41 -75.04 16.08
N PRO A 3 -1.72 -74.42 17.06
CA PRO A 3 -1.84 -72.99 17.37
C PRO A 3 -1.05 -72.07 16.43
N GLN A 4 -0.46 -72.61 15.36
CA GLN A 4 0.37 -71.83 14.42
C GLN A 4 -0.41 -71.26 13.23
N GLY A 5 -1.66 -71.68 13.00
CA GLY A 5 -2.50 -71.14 11.93
C GLY A 5 -3.20 -69.81 12.24
N PHE A 6 -3.32 -69.44 13.52
CA PHE A 6 -4.01 -68.21 13.94
C PHE A 6 -3.08 -66.98 13.93
N LEU A 7 -1.76 -67.18 14.00
CA LEU A 7 -0.79 -66.09 13.91
C LEU A 7 -0.53 -65.63 12.47
N PHE A 8 -0.81 -66.47 11.46
CA PHE A 8 -0.65 -66.10 10.05
C PHE A 8 -1.81 -65.22 9.55
N PHE A 9 -3.03 -65.44 10.05
CA PHE A 9 -4.18 -64.57 9.73
C PHE A 9 -4.16 -63.24 10.48
N VAL A 10 -3.56 -63.18 11.68
CA VAL A 10 -3.33 -61.91 12.39
C VAL A 10 -2.17 -61.12 11.77
N TRP A 11 -1.16 -61.78 11.20
CA TRP A 11 -0.11 -61.09 10.43
C TRP A 11 -0.63 -60.52 9.11
N LEU A 12 -1.53 -61.20 8.39
CA LEU A 12 -2.12 -60.65 7.16
C LEU A 12 -3.20 -59.58 7.41
N TYR A 13 -3.78 -59.50 8.61
CA TYR A 13 -4.61 -58.35 9.01
C TYR A 13 -3.80 -57.20 9.65
N ALA A 14 -2.59 -57.46 10.15
CA ALA A 14 -1.67 -56.43 10.67
C ALA A 14 -0.65 -55.92 9.62
N PHE A 15 -0.57 -56.53 8.44
CA PHE A 15 0.32 -56.10 7.34
C PHE A 15 -0.43 -55.44 6.18
N VAL A 16 -1.73 -55.18 6.32
CA VAL A 16 -2.55 -54.35 5.39
C VAL A 16 -2.86 -52.95 5.96
N GLU A 17 -2.33 -52.62 7.15
CA GLU A 17 -2.30 -51.24 7.69
C GLU A 17 -0.90 -50.59 7.65
N SER A 18 -0.04 -51.04 6.74
CA SER A 18 1.11 -50.22 6.29
C SER A 18 0.89 -49.80 4.85
N ASN A 19 -0.14 -48.98 4.63
CA ASN A 19 -0.13 -48.05 3.51
C ASN A 19 1.05 -47.10 3.76
N ASP A 20 2.18 -47.41 3.15
CA ASP A 20 3.37 -46.55 3.07
C ASP A 20 3.13 -45.39 2.06
N ASP A 21 1.91 -44.83 2.08
CA ASP A 21 1.52 -43.57 1.43
C ASP A 21 1.70 -42.36 2.36
N ASN A 22 2.29 -42.57 3.54
CA ASN A 22 2.41 -41.56 4.58
C ASN A 22 3.82 -40.97 4.62
N ILE A 23 4.23 -40.28 3.56
CA ILE A 23 5.19 -39.19 3.73
C ILE A 23 4.35 -38.02 4.29
N PRO A 24 4.41 -37.71 5.60
CA PRO A 24 3.57 -36.66 6.15
C PRO A 24 4.04 -35.34 5.53
N HIS A 25 3.28 -34.82 4.56
CA HIS A 25 3.54 -33.49 4.00
C HIS A 25 3.47 -32.51 5.17
N PRO A 26 4.60 -31.90 5.57
CA PRO A 26 4.60 -31.12 6.78
C PRO A 26 3.95 -29.79 6.44
N TYR A 27 2.83 -29.47 7.10
CA TYR A 27 2.12 -28.20 6.94
C TYR A 27 3.11 -27.01 6.92
N ASN A 28 2.91 -26.11 5.97
CA ASN A 28 3.65 -24.86 5.86
C ASN A 28 2.77 -23.80 5.23
N TRP A 29 2.21 -22.96 6.09
CA TRP A 29 1.32 -21.88 5.72
C TRP A 29 2.03 -20.73 4.97
N LEU A 30 3.37 -20.67 4.96
CA LEU A 30 4.09 -19.66 4.17
C LEU A 30 3.87 -19.83 2.67
N SER A 31 3.43 -21.00 2.21
CA SER A 31 3.00 -21.21 0.82
C SER A 31 1.90 -20.22 0.38
N LEU A 32 1.13 -19.67 1.33
CA LEU A 32 0.14 -18.63 1.03
C LEU A 32 0.76 -17.38 0.38
N ALA A 33 2.03 -17.08 0.63
CA ALA A 33 2.74 -15.98 -0.03
C ALA A 33 2.78 -16.16 -1.56
N LEU A 34 2.74 -17.41 -2.04
CA LEU A 34 2.76 -17.78 -3.46
C LEU A 34 1.37 -17.76 -4.11
N SER A 35 0.32 -17.67 -3.30
CA SER A 35 -1.05 -17.69 -3.80
C SER A 35 -1.37 -16.41 -4.59
N SER A 36 -2.31 -16.50 -5.54
CA SER A 36 -2.83 -15.34 -6.27
C SER A 36 -3.43 -14.27 -5.34
N MET A 37 -3.83 -14.66 -4.13
CA MET A 37 -4.35 -13.79 -3.09
C MET A 37 -3.29 -12.82 -2.54
N ALA A 38 -1.99 -13.17 -2.63
CA ALA A 38 -0.89 -12.32 -2.16
C ALA A 38 -0.56 -11.14 -3.10
N LYS A 39 -1.15 -11.10 -4.30
CA LYS A 39 -0.99 -10.02 -5.31
C LYS A 39 -2.23 -9.13 -5.44
N TYR A 40 -3.31 -9.47 -4.75
CA TYR A 40 -4.64 -8.96 -5.06
C TYR A 40 -4.91 -7.59 -4.40
N ASP A 41 -5.48 -6.67 -5.19
CA ASP A 41 -5.68 -5.25 -4.85
C ASP A 41 -6.66 -5.04 -3.68
N GLU A 42 -6.36 -4.07 -2.80
CA GLU A 42 -7.10 -3.78 -1.55
C GLU A 42 -8.54 -3.29 -1.80
N THR A 43 -8.92 -3.02 -3.07
CA THR A 43 -10.20 -2.39 -3.47
C THR A 43 -11.26 -3.35 -4.03
N ALA A 44 -10.95 -4.64 -4.20
CA ALA A 44 -11.90 -5.60 -4.75
C ALA A 44 -12.76 -6.26 -3.65
N ILE A 45 -14.00 -5.80 -3.48
CA ILE A 45 -14.97 -6.41 -2.56
C ILE A 45 -15.33 -7.82 -3.08
N GLN A 46 -14.75 -8.85 -2.49
CA GLN A 46 -15.11 -10.24 -2.76
C GLN A 46 -16.24 -10.72 -1.84
N SER A 47 -17.13 -11.56 -2.35
CA SER A 47 -18.17 -12.18 -1.51
C SER A 47 -17.52 -13.18 -0.54
N LYS A 48 -18.02 -13.21 0.70
CA LYS A 48 -17.57 -14.13 1.76
C LYS A 48 -17.60 -15.60 1.31
N ASP A 49 -18.57 -15.96 0.46
CA ASP A 49 -18.73 -17.32 -0.07
C ASP A 49 -17.63 -17.70 -1.08
N HIS A 50 -17.17 -16.74 -1.89
CA HIS A 50 -16.04 -16.99 -2.81
C HIS A 50 -14.76 -17.28 -2.04
N LEU A 51 -14.45 -16.48 -1.01
CA LEU A 51 -13.27 -16.67 -0.17
C LEU A 51 -13.32 -17.97 0.65
N ARG A 52 -14.52 -18.40 1.07
CA ARG A 52 -14.71 -19.70 1.73
C ARG A 52 -14.43 -20.88 0.80
N LEU A 53 -14.85 -20.81 -0.46
CA LEU A 53 -14.52 -21.83 -1.47
C LEU A 53 -13.02 -21.86 -1.81
N LEU A 54 -12.33 -20.71 -1.72
CA LEU A 54 -10.87 -20.64 -1.90
C LEU A 54 -10.13 -21.35 -0.76
N CYS A 55 -10.58 -21.24 0.49
CA CYS A 55 -9.97 -21.95 1.64
C CYS A 55 -9.85 -23.46 1.41
N GLN A 56 -10.87 -24.08 0.82
CA GLN A 56 -10.90 -25.53 0.53
C GLN A 56 -9.86 -25.97 -0.51
N ARG A 57 -9.34 -25.02 -1.31
CA ARG A 57 -8.33 -25.27 -2.34
C ARG A 57 -6.90 -24.96 -1.85
N LEU A 58 -6.76 -24.35 -0.68
CA LEU A 58 -5.44 -24.02 -0.14
C LEU A 58 -4.74 -25.28 0.38
N SER A 59 -3.51 -25.50 -0.08
CA SER A 59 -2.63 -26.56 0.40
C SER A 59 -1.55 -26.00 1.33
N GLY A 60 -1.12 -26.82 2.30
CA GLY A 60 -0.09 -26.45 3.28
C GLY A 60 -0.61 -25.89 4.61
N LEU A 61 -1.90 -25.61 4.74
CA LEU A 61 -2.52 -25.25 6.03
C LEU A 61 -2.72 -26.49 6.90
N ASN A 62 -2.42 -26.37 8.20
CA ASN A 62 -2.78 -27.40 9.17
C ASN A 62 -4.29 -27.37 9.48
N PRO A 63 -4.87 -28.42 10.10
CA PRO A 63 -6.31 -28.49 10.36
C PRO A 63 -6.87 -27.30 11.15
N LYS A 64 -6.09 -26.75 12.11
CA LYS A 64 -6.50 -25.56 12.88
C LYS A 64 -6.47 -24.28 12.06
N GLN A 65 -5.51 -24.15 11.15
CA GLN A 65 -5.45 -23.04 10.22
C GLN A 65 -6.58 -23.10 9.19
N MET A 66 -6.94 -24.32 8.74
CA MET A 66 -8.07 -24.52 7.82
C MET A 66 -9.40 -24.11 8.48
N GLU A 67 -9.64 -24.53 9.73
CA GLU A 67 -10.81 -24.12 10.53
C GLU A 67 -10.92 -22.59 10.65
N LEU A 68 -9.80 -21.91 10.88
CA LEU A 68 -9.74 -20.45 10.95
C LEU A 68 -9.93 -19.78 9.59
N CYS A 69 -9.41 -20.37 8.51
CA CYS A 69 -9.63 -19.90 7.14
C CYS A 69 -11.13 -19.88 6.82
N GLU A 70 -11.84 -20.96 7.13
CA GLU A 70 -13.28 -21.06 6.89
C GLU A 70 -14.11 -20.12 7.78
N SER A 71 -13.65 -19.88 9.01
CA SER A 71 -14.31 -19.00 9.98
C SER A 71 -14.10 -17.52 9.67
N TYR A 72 -12.90 -17.16 9.21
CA TYR A 72 -12.47 -15.78 8.91
C TYR A 72 -11.92 -15.66 7.47
N PRO A 73 -12.74 -15.96 6.44
CA PRO A 73 -12.27 -16.01 5.05
C PRO A 73 -11.78 -14.66 4.52
N MET A 74 -12.29 -13.55 5.07
CA MET A 74 -11.88 -12.18 4.74
C MET A 74 -10.43 -11.86 5.15
N LEU A 75 -9.87 -12.58 6.14
CA LEU A 75 -8.49 -12.36 6.61
C LEU A 75 -7.45 -13.13 5.79
N VAL A 76 -7.86 -14.09 4.96
CA VAL A 76 -6.94 -14.97 4.22
C VAL A 76 -6.08 -14.21 3.20
N PRO A 77 -6.62 -13.27 2.39
CA PRO A 77 -5.79 -12.44 1.52
C PRO A 77 -4.77 -11.63 2.30
N ALA A 78 -5.18 -11.08 3.45
CA ALA A 78 -4.28 -10.34 4.34
C ALA A 78 -3.14 -11.23 4.85
N ILE A 79 -3.43 -12.45 5.30
CA ILE A 79 -2.41 -13.41 5.77
C ILE A 79 -1.43 -13.74 4.64
N ALA A 80 -1.92 -13.97 3.42
CA ALA A 80 -1.09 -14.25 2.25
C ALA A 80 -0.16 -13.08 1.90
N MET A 81 -0.70 -11.86 1.85
CA MET A 81 0.08 -10.63 1.64
C MET A 81 1.12 -10.42 2.75
N ASN A 82 0.73 -10.60 4.02
CA ASN A 82 1.62 -10.40 5.16
C ASN A 82 2.72 -11.46 5.25
N ALA A 83 2.45 -12.70 4.82
CA ALA A 83 3.47 -13.74 4.68
C ALA A 83 4.54 -13.28 3.66
N ARG A 84 4.11 -12.75 2.52
CA ARG A 84 5.00 -12.20 1.49
C ARG A 84 5.80 -10.99 2.00
N GLU A 85 5.15 -10.04 2.67
CA GLU A 85 5.83 -8.87 3.26
C GLU A 85 6.88 -9.30 4.31
N SER A 86 6.57 -10.32 5.11
CA SER A 86 7.50 -10.89 6.11
C SER A 86 8.72 -11.55 5.48
N ILE A 87 8.54 -12.27 4.38
CA ILE A 87 9.64 -12.92 3.67
C ILE A 87 10.52 -11.86 2.98
N TYR A 88 9.91 -10.84 2.39
CA TYR A 88 10.64 -9.71 1.82
C TYR A 88 11.49 -8.99 2.88
N GLU A 89 10.93 -8.67 4.05
CA GLU A 89 11.69 -8.08 5.15
C GLU A 89 12.80 -9.02 5.65
N CYS A 90 12.56 -10.33 5.70
CA CYS A 90 13.57 -11.31 6.03
C CYS A 90 14.75 -11.30 5.03
N GLN A 91 14.47 -11.21 3.72
CA GLN A 91 15.50 -11.09 2.68
C GLN A 91 16.30 -9.79 2.83
N LEU A 92 15.66 -8.67 3.17
CA LEU A 92 16.34 -7.40 3.43
C LEU A 92 17.31 -7.52 4.61
N GLN A 93 16.84 -8.05 5.74
CA GLN A 93 17.63 -8.19 6.97
C GLN A 93 18.82 -9.14 6.83
N PHE A 94 18.73 -10.11 5.91
CA PHE A 94 19.75 -11.14 5.69
C PHE A 94 20.49 -10.99 4.35
N LYS A 95 20.26 -9.92 3.57
CA LYS A 95 20.82 -9.71 2.22
C LYS A 95 22.32 -9.96 2.14
N ASN A 96 23.05 -9.56 3.18
CA ASN A 96 24.51 -9.60 3.25
C ASN A 96 25.07 -10.79 4.05
N GLU A 97 24.23 -11.73 4.52
CA GLU A 97 24.67 -12.90 5.28
C GLU A 97 24.68 -14.16 4.41
N ARG A 98 25.48 -15.18 4.76
CA ARG A 98 25.59 -16.44 3.98
C ARG A 98 24.23 -17.11 3.75
N TRP A 99 23.37 -17.11 4.75
CA TRP A 99 21.95 -17.37 4.56
C TRP A 99 21.23 -16.05 4.37
N ASN A 100 20.61 -15.84 3.20
CA ASN A 100 20.01 -14.57 2.79
C ASN A 100 18.48 -14.59 2.74
N CYS A 101 17.86 -15.53 3.45
CA CYS A 101 16.41 -15.75 3.42
C CYS A 101 15.83 -15.94 2.00
N SER A 102 16.64 -16.42 1.05
CA SER A 102 16.18 -16.68 -0.31
C SER A 102 15.22 -17.85 -0.37
N GLU A 103 14.26 -17.68 -1.26
CA GLU A 103 13.12 -18.54 -1.36
C GLU A 103 13.44 -19.77 -2.21
N ARG A 104 13.44 -20.93 -1.56
CA ARG A 104 13.54 -22.21 -2.24
C ARG A 104 12.24 -22.95 -2.06
N PHE A 105 11.51 -23.15 -3.15
CA PHE A 105 10.30 -23.97 -3.16
C PHE A 105 10.62 -25.36 -3.71
N LYS A 106 10.10 -26.39 -3.03
CA LYS A 106 10.06 -27.76 -3.56
C LYS A 106 8.64 -28.03 -4.03
N LEU A 107 8.51 -28.54 -5.25
CA LEU A 107 7.24 -29.01 -5.80
C LEU A 107 7.03 -30.46 -5.37
N TYR A 108 5.93 -30.71 -4.68
CA TYR A 108 5.51 -32.07 -4.33
C TYR A 108 4.34 -32.47 -5.24
N PRO A 109 4.56 -33.41 -6.19
CA PRO A 109 3.46 -34.00 -6.94
C PRO A 109 2.57 -34.82 -6.00
N ASN A 110 1.25 -34.64 -6.12
CA ASN A 110 0.21 -35.41 -5.42
C ASN A 110 0.00 -35.13 -3.92
N ALA A 111 0.38 -33.95 -3.41
CA ALA A 111 0.37 -33.65 -1.98
C ALA A 111 -1.01 -33.44 -1.31
N SER A 112 -2.10 -33.75 -2.01
CA SER A 112 -3.46 -33.79 -1.47
C SER A 112 -4.29 -34.70 -2.38
N THR A 113 -5.28 -35.40 -1.84
CA THR A 113 -6.29 -36.25 -2.52
C THR A 113 -7.10 -35.57 -3.64
N HIS A 114 -6.70 -34.37 -4.07
CA HIS A 114 -7.36 -33.50 -5.04
C HIS A 114 -6.49 -33.13 -6.26
N GLY A 115 -5.33 -33.78 -6.47
CA GLY A 115 -4.55 -33.63 -7.71
C GLY A 115 -3.79 -32.30 -7.89
N LEU A 116 -3.56 -31.54 -6.82
CA LEU A 116 -2.86 -30.25 -6.85
C LEU A 116 -1.40 -30.36 -6.38
N THR A 117 -0.49 -29.59 -7.00
CA THR A 117 0.92 -29.50 -6.61
C THR A 117 1.11 -28.56 -5.42
N PHE A 118 1.75 -29.04 -4.34
CA PHE A 118 2.12 -28.22 -3.18
C PHE A 118 3.51 -27.59 -3.35
N GLN A 119 3.62 -26.29 -3.12
CA GLN A 119 4.88 -25.53 -3.13
C GLN A 119 5.35 -25.27 -1.70
N ASP A 120 6.44 -25.93 -1.28
CA ASP A 120 6.98 -25.79 0.08
C ASP A 120 7.96 -24.62 0.18
N LEU A 121 7.45 -23.42 0.48
CA LEU A 121 8.24 -22.19 0.55
C LEU A 121 9.04 -22.08 1.86
N LEU A 122 10.37 -22.03 1.79
CA LEU A 122 11.26 -21.93 2.96
C LEU A 122 11.03 -23.03 4.01
N GLY A 123 10.27 -24.09 3.69
CA GLY A 123 9.78 -25.04 4.68
C GLY A 123 10.88 -25.82 5.39
N ASN A 124 11.98 -26.14 4.70
CA ASN A 124 13.14 -26.79 5.32
C ASN A 124 13.76 -25.88 6.40
N THR A 125 13.92 -24.59 6.10
CA THR A 125 14.39 -23.59 7.06
C THR A 125 13.39 -23.42 8.19
N PHE A 126 12.09 -23.30 7.90
CA PHE A 126 11.04 -23.16 8.91
C PHE A 126 11.05 -24.33 9.91
N ARG A 127 11.37 -25.55 9.44
CA ARG A 127 11.38 -26.78 10.25
C ARG A 127 12.73 -27.13 10.87
N ALA A 128 13.81 -26.44 10.53
CA ALA A 128 15.17 -26.75 10.99
C ALA A 128 15.41 -26.45 12.49
N SER A 129 14.60 -25.59 13.10
CA SER A 129 14.71 -25.16 14.51
C SER A 129 16.13 -24.67 14.88
N ASN A 130 16.75 -23.94 13.96
CA ASN A 130 18.03 -23.25 14.17
C ASN A 130 17.79 -21.74 14.36
N ARG A 131 18.86 -20.93 14.38
CA ARG A 131 18.74 -19.47 14.62
C ARG A 131 17.93 -18.80 13.50
N GLU A 132 18.13 -19.21 12.26
CA GLU A 132 17.46 -18.64 11.07
C GLU A 132 15.96 -18.97 11.11
N SER A 133 15.59 -20.21 11.49
CA SER A 133 14.20 -20.57 11.76
C SER A 133 13.58 -19.69 12.83
N ALA A 134 14.32 -19.40 13.91
CA ALA A 134 13.81 -18.60 15.02
C ALA A 134 13.45 -17.17 14.60
N PHE A 135 14.31 -16.55 13.77
CA PHE A 135 14.01 -15.26 13.17
C PHE A 135 12.82 -15.35 12.21
N LEU A 136 12.80 -16.32 11.30
CA LEU A 136 11.73 -16.49 10.32
C LEU A 136 10.35 -16.67 11.00
N THR A 137 10.28 -17.48 12.06
CA THR A 137 9.08 -17.65 12.87
C THR A 137 8.66 -16.34 13.56
N ALA A 138 9.61 -15.57 14.08
CA ALA A 138 9.31 -14.30 14.74
C ALA A 138 8.82 -13.22 13.76
N ILE A 139 9.50 -13.02 12.61
CA ILE A 139 9.13 -11.98 11.64
C ILE A 139 7.79 -12.29 10.97
N THR A 140 7.51 -13.55 10.65
CA THR A 140 6.24 -13.96 10.05
C THR A 140 5.07 -13.84 11.03
N SER A 141 5.30 -14.13 12.31
CA SER A 141 4.30 -13.86 13.35
C SER A 141 4.07 -12.36 13.56
N ALA A 142 5.12 -11.54 13.47
CA ALA A 142 5.00 -10.09 13.53
C ALA A 142 4.24 -9.54 12.32
N GLY A 143 4.51 -10.03 11.11
CA GLY A 143 3.83 -9.61 9.89
C GLY A 143 2.33 -9.84 9.93
N ILE A 144 1.86 -10.98 10.45
CA ILE A 144 0.43 -11.22 10.65
C ILE A 144 -0.19 -10.16 11.59
N VAL A 145 0.47 -9.84 12.71
CA VAL A 145 -0.05 -8.82 13.64
C VAL A 145 -0.04 -7.45 12.99
N HIS A 146 1.07 -7.06 12.36
CA HIS A 146 1.23 -5.77 11.71
C HIS A 146 0.17 -5.54 10.63
N GLY A 147 0.03 -6.48 9.68
CA GLY A 147 -0.89 -6.27 8.57
C GLY A 147 -2.37 -6.35 8.96
N ILE A 148 -2.76 -7.25 9.87
CA ILE A 148 -4.16 -7.28 10.36
C ILE A 148 -4.47 -6.00 11.13
N THR A 149 -3.58 -5.53 12.01
CA THR A 149 -3.76 -4.24 12.71
C THR A 149 -3.85 -3.07 11.73
N ARG A 150 -3.10 -3.08 10.62
CA ARG A 150 -3.22 -2.07 9.56
C ARG A 150 -4.62 -2.06 8.95
N LEU A 151 -5.15 -3.23 8.61
CA LEU A 151 -6.48 -3.37 8.01
C LEU A 151 -7.60 -2.96 8.98
N CYS A 152 -7.48 -3.32 10.26
CA CYS A 152 -8.40 -2.85 11.31
C CYS A 152 -8.45 -1.32 11.38
N SER A 153 -7.28 -0.68 11.28
CA SER A 153 -7.13 0.78 11.44
C SER A 153 -7.59 1.55 10.20
N TYR A 154 -7.51 0.94 9.01
CA TYR A 154 -8.07 1.50 7.78
C TYR A 154 -9.58 1.25 7.63
N GLY A 155 -10.15 0.32 8.39
CA GLY A 155 -11.55 -0.07 8.28
C GLY A 155 -11.85 -1.01 7.10
N ASN A 156 -10.85 -1.73 6.59
CA ASN A 156 -11.01 -2.66 5.46
C ASN A 156 -11.68 -3.99 5.87
N ILE A 157 -11.71 -4.30 7.17
CA ILE A 157 -12.28 -5.53 7.73
C ILE A 157 -13.24 -5.18 8.86
N SER A 158 -14.35 -5.92 8.98
CA SER A 158 -15.44 -5.61 9.92
C SER A 158 -15.27 -6.29 11.29
N GLU A 159 -14.34 -7.24 11.39
CA GLU A 159 -14.07 -8.01 12.60
C GLU A 159 -13.34 -7.22 13.70
N CYS A 160 -12.79 -6.05 13.37
CA CYS A 160 -12.04 -5.18 14.28
C CYS A 160 -12.16 -3.71 13.88
N SER A 161 -11.73 -2.82 14.77
CA SER A 161 -11.73 -1.37 14.56
C SER A 161 -10.58 -0.71 15.33
N CYS A 162 -10.44 0.61 15.20
CA CYS A 162 -9.49 1.40 15.98
C CYS A 162 -9.71 1.24 17.49
N ASN A 163 -8.65 1.34 18.29
CA ASN A 163 -8.74 1.28 19.74
C ASN A 163 -9.52 2.47 20.29
N ALA A 164 -10.69 2.21 20.89
CA ALA A 164 -11.54 3.22 21.53
C ALA A 164 -11.00 3.71 22.88
N GLN A 165 -10.03 3.01 23.48
CA GLN A 165 -9.44 3.32 24.79
C GLN A 165 -7.90 3.30 24.74
N PRO A 166 -7.25 4.17 23.94
CA PRO A 166 -5.80 4.16 23.77
C PRO A 166 -5.03 4.48 25.06
N ALA A 167 -5.65 5.21 25.99
CA ALA A 167 -5.05 5.52 27.30
C ALA A 167 -4.73 4.28 28.17
N ALA A 168 -5.40 3.14 27.92
CA ALA A 168 -5.20 1.90 28.68
C ALA A 168 -4.08 1.01 28.10
N GLN A 169 -3.61 1.29 26.88
CA GLN A 169 -2.60 0.50 26.19
C GLN A 169 -1.19 0.96 26.57
N ARG A 170 -0.24 0.03 26.65
CA ARG A 170 1.17 0.37 26.86
C ARG A 170 1.75 0.97 25.58
N TYR A 171 2.46 2.08 25.71
CA TYR A 171 3.17 2.73 24.62
C TYR A 171 4.49 3.34 25.11
N THR A 172 5.39 3.58 24.17
CA THR A 172 6.63 4.32 24.40
C THR A 172 6.41 5.77 23.99
N ASP A 173 6.76 6.70 24.89
CA ASP A 173 6.78 8.12 24.57
C ASP A 173 8.09 8.48 23.87
N THR A 174 7.99 8.98 22.65
CA THR A 174 9.15 9.45 21.87
C THR A 174 9.79 10.70 22.46
N ASN A 175 9.13 11.37 23.42
CA ASN A 175 9.53 12.66 24.00
C ASN A 175 10.10 12.61 25.43
N THR A 176 10.32 11.43 26.02
CA THR A 176 10.86 11.31 27.39
C THR A 176 11.96 10.26 27.48
N ILE A 177 13.19 10.68 27.15
CA ILE A 177 14.38 10.15 27.83
C ILE A 177 14.46 10.90 29.17
N GLN A 178 13.63 10.51 30.13
CA GLN A 178 13.84 10.86 31.53
C GLN A 178 13.33 9.70 32.39
N GLU A 179 14.23 9.21 33.23
CA GLU A 179 14.14 8.01 34.04
C GLU A 179 12.81 7.90 34.81
N LEU A 180 12.08 6.81 34.58
CA LEU A 180 10.89 6.47 35.36
C LEU A 180 11.31 5.70 36.62
N THR A 181 11.24 6.35 37.78
CA THR A 181 11.30 5.70 39.10
C THR A 181 9.98 5.00 39.44
N TYR A 182 10.09 3.93 40.24
CA TYR A 182 9.09 2.90 40.57
C TYR A 182 7.81 3.35 41.31
N GLU A 183 7.60 4.64 41.61
CA GLU A 183 6.56 5.09 42.57
C GLU A 183 5.25 5.66 41.97
N THR A 184 5.05 5.71 40.66
CA THR A 184 3.89 6.38 40.04
C THR A 184 2.80 5.45 39.48
N VAL A 185 2.59 4.26 40.05
CA VAL A 185 1.57 3.31 39.54
C VAL A 185 0.14 3.60 40.05
N HIS A 186 -0.07 4.47 41.06
CA HIS A 186 -1.40 4.65 41.68
C HIS A 186 -1.88 6.10 41.89
N LYS A 187 -1.52 7.05 41.01
CA LYS A 187 -2.16 8.38 41.00
C LYS A 187 -2.68 8.71 39.60
N ILE A 188 -3.97 9.02 39.53
CA ILE A 188 -4.65 9.59 38.35
C ILE A 188 -3.79 10.76 37.86
N PRO A 189 -3.26 10.74 36.62
CA PRO A 189 -2.40 11.82 36.16
C PRO A 189 -3.21 13.13 36.06
N PRO A 190 -2.62 14.28 36.42
CA PRO A 190 -3.20 15.59 36.10
C PRO A 190 -3.39 15.69 34.58
N LYS A 191 -4.46 16.39 34.14
CA LYS A 191 -4.88 16.56 32.73
C LYS A 191 -3.68 16.54 31.78
N SER A 192 -3.59 15.51 30.95
CA SER A 192 -2.53 15.37 29.95
C SER A 192 -2.49 16.60 29.03
N PRO A 193 -1.31 17.08 28.60
CA PRO A 193 -1.15 18.24 27.70
C PRO A 193 -1.55 17.94 26.25
N PHE A 194 -2.34 16.89 26.06
CA PHE A 194 -2.83 16.40 24.79
C PHE A 194 -4.14 15.66 25.00
N THR A 195 -4.94 15.60 23.96
CA THR A 195 -6.16 14.80 23.91
C THR A 195 -5.95 13.58 23.03
N TRP A 196 -6.59 12.46 23.37
CA TRP A 196 -6.64 11.30 22.49
C TRP A 196 -7.63 11.56 21.36
N GLY A 197 -7.26 11.22 20.12
CA GLY A 197 -8.13 11.33 18.95
C GLY A 197 -7.47 10.75 17.71
N GLY A 198 -8.21 10.67 16.60
CA GLY A 198 -7.79 9.90 15.42
C GLY A 198 -8.02 8.39 15.61
N CYS A 199 -7.45 7.58 14.73
CA CYS A 199 -7.50 6.12 14.82
C CYS A 199 -6.23 5.61 15.53
N SER A 200 -6.37 5.10 16.74
CA SER A 200 -5.27 4.40 17.42
C SER A 200 -5.26 2.93 17.01
N ASP A 201 -4.10 2.44 16.58
CA ASP A 201 -3.91 1.06 16.14
C ASP A 201 -4.20 0.08 17.29
N ASP A 202 -5.17 -0.83 17.11
CA ASP A 202 -5.43 -1.93 18.06
C ASP A 202 -4.72 -3.21 17.63
N THR A 203 -3.79 -3.67 18.47
CA THR A 203 -3.06 -4.92 18.25
C THR A 203 -3.72 -6.12 18.90
N THR A 204 -4.78 -5.93 19.70
CA THR A 204 -5.39 -6.96 20.53
C THR A 204 -6.01 -8.07 19.68
N PHE A 205 -6.88 -7.68 18.73
CA PHE A 205 -7.51 -8.62 17.80
C PHE A 205 -6.48 -9.39 16.98
N ALA A 206 -5.54 -8.67 16.35
CA ALA A 206 -4.49 -9.26 15.52
C ALA A 206 -3.58 -10.21 16.31
N THR A 207 -3.24 -9.87 17.56
CA THR A 207 -2.45 -10.72 18.46
C THR A 207 -3.22 -11.98 18.85
N GLN A 208 -4.52 -11.88 19.14
CA GLN A 208 -5.36 -13.03 19.45
C GLN A 208 -5.50 -13.95 18.24
N PHE A 209 -5.78 -13.39 17.06
CA PHE A 209 -5.86 -14.13 15.81
C PHE A 209 -4.54 -14.84 15.49
N SER A 210 -3.41 -14.13 15.55
CA SER A 210 -2.07 -14.71 15.34
C SER A 210 -1.77 -15.87 16.29
N ARG A 211 -2.19 -15.78 17.57
CA ARG A 211 -2.05 -16.89 18.53
C ARG A 211 -2.88 -18.11 18.15
N GLN A 212 -4.12 -17.92 17.68
CA GLN A 212 -4.95 -19.03 17.23
C GLN A 212 -4.39 -19.66 15.95
N PHE A 213 -3.98 -18.83 14.98
CA PHE A 213 -3.50 -19.28 13.68
C PHE A 213 -2.13 -19.96 13.73
N LEU A 214 -1.19 -19.47 14.55
CA LEU A 214 0.18 -19.98 14.58
C LEU A 214 0.45 -20.95 15.74
N ASP A 215 -0.18 -20.77 16.91
CA ASP A 215 0.19 -21.52 18.11
C ASP A 215 -0.75 -22.70 18.43
N ALA A 216 -2.01 -22.71 17.95
CA ALA A 216 -3.00 -23.70 18.36
C ALA A 216 -2.57 -25.14 17.99
N PHE A 217 -2.18 -25.34 16.74
CA PHE A 217 -1.69 -26.63 16.25
C PHE A 217 -0.38 -27.06 16.93
N GLU A 218 0.56 -26.12 17.12
CA GLU A 218 1.82 -26.40 17.82
C GLU A 218 1.59 -26.85 19.28
N ARG A 219 0.61 -26.26 19.98
CA ARG A 219 0.24 -26.66 21.35
C ARG A 219 -0.34 -28.06 21.39
N GLU A 220 -1.19 -28.40 20.43
CA GLU A 220 -1.78 -29.72 20.29
C GLU A 220 -0.69 -30.77 20.03
N LYS A 221 0.18 -30.53 19.04
CA LYS A 221 1.29 -31.43 18.72
C LYS A 221 2.30 -31.55 19.84
N PHE A 222 2.54 -30.51 20.64
CA PHE A 222 3.36 -30.64 21.85
C PHE A 222 2.75 -31.60 22.88
N ARG A 223 1.42 -31.59 23.06
CA ARG A 223 0.75 -32.51 24.00
C ARG A 223 0.86 -33.95 23.55
N GLU A 224 0.82 -34.19 22.24
CA GLU A 224 0.96 -35.53 21.64
C GLU A 224 2.40 -36.04 21.66
N THR A 225 3.36 -35.23 21.19
CA THR A 225 4.73 -35.68 20.90
C THR A 225 5.73 -35.37 22.03
N ALA A 226 5.41 -34.40 22.88
CA ALA A 226 6.35 -33.78 23.83
C ALA A 226 7.66 -33.26 23.19
N ASP A 227 7.68 -32.99 21.89
CA ASP A 227 8.85 -32.44 21.20
C ASP A 227 9.04 -30.94 21.56
N ALA A 228 10.22 -30.59 22.07
CA ALA A 228 10.57 -29.23 22.42
C ALA A 228 10.50 -28.26 21.22
N LYS A 229 10.56 -28.75 19.98
CA LYS A 229 10.43 -27.93 18.76
C LYS A 229 9.16 -27.09 18.76
N HIS A 230 8.02 -27.68 19.13
CA HIS A 230 6.74 -26.97 19.16
C HIS A 230 6.75 -25.80 20.17
N LEU A 231 7.36 -26.00 21.34
CA LEU A 231 7.51 -24.93 22.33
C LEU A 231 8.45 -23.83 21.85
N VAL A 232 9.48 -24.15 21.07
CA VAL A 232 10.37 -23.17 20.45
C VAL A 232 9.62 -22.33 19.42
N THR A 233 8.83 -22.95 18.55
CA THR A 233 7.97 -22.24 17.59
C THR A 233 7.03 -21.26 18.30
N ILE A 234 6.29 -21.74 19.32
CA ILE A 234 5.36 -20.90 20.10
C ILE A 234 6.09 -19.73 20.78
N HIS A 235 7.28 -19.97 21.33
CA HIS A 235 8.08 -18.91 21.96
C HIS A 235 8.52 -17.86 20.95
N ASN A 236 9.03 -18.26 19.78
CA ASN A 236 9.49 -17.31 18.77
C ASN A 236 8.32 -16.54 18.12
N ASN A 237 7.16 -17.17 17.93
CA ASN A 237 5.93 -16.46 17.55
C ASN A 237 5.59 -15.37 18.59
N PHE A 238 5.67 -15.70 19.88
CA PHE A 238 5.48 -14.72 20.95
C PHE A 238 6.49 -13.57 20.89
N VAL A 239 7.78 -13.85 20.67
CA VAL A 239 8.83 -12.83 20.50
C VAL A 239 8.48 -11.88 19.35
N GLY A 240 7.95 -12.41 18.24
CA GLY A 240 7.50 -11.64 17.08
C GLY A 240 6.34 -10.70 17.39
N ARG A 241 5.27 -11.22 18.01
CA ARG A 241 4.10 -10.39 18.41
C ARG A 241 4.51 -9.30 19.40
N GLU A 242 5.34 -9.63 20.38
CA GLU A 242 5.82 -8.67 21.37
C GLU A 242 6.73 -7.59 20.78
N ALA A 243 7.38 -7.85 19.65
CA ALA A 243 8.16 -6.81 18.96
C ALA A 243 7.26 -5.64 18.50
N ILE A 244 5.97 -5.89 18.25
CA ILE A 244 5.00 -4.85 17.90
C ILE A 244 4.31 -4.31 19.15
N THR A 245 3.70 -5.18 19.96
CA THR A 245 2.85 -4.76 21.09
C THR A 245 3.62 -3.96 22.16
N GLN A 246 4.91 -4.24 22.34
CA GLN A 246 5.76 -3.50 23.29
C GLN A 246 6.32 -2.19 22.74
N ASN A 247 6.21 -1.94 21.43
CA ASN A 247 6.83 -0.81 20.75
C ASN A 247 5.82 0.09 20.04
N MET A 248 4.56 0.04 20.47
CA MET A 248 3.56 1.04 20.10
C MET A 248 4.06 2.43 20.50
N ARG A 249 3.91 3.41 19.61
CA ARG A 249 4.38 4.79 19.83
C ARG A 249 3.21 5.74 19.81
N ARG A 250 3.28 6.76 20.65
CA ARG A 250 2.35 7.88 20.60
C ARG A 250 2.77 8.82 19.46
N HIS A 251 1.90 8.96 18.48
CA HIS A 251 2.00 9.95 17.42
C HIS A 251 1.03 11.09 17.69
N CYS A 252 1.47 12.31 17.45
CA CYS A 252 0.68 13.50 17.73
C CYS A 252 0.66 14.45 16.55
N ARG A 253 -0.49 15.06 16.31
CA ARG A 253 -0.64 16.18 15.41
C ARG A 253 -0.90 17.44 16.21
N CYS A 254 -0.10 18.45 15.93
CA CYS A 254 -0.18 19.74 16.59
C CYS A 254 -1.17 20.63 15.84
N HIS A 255 -2.18 21.10 16.56
CA HIS A 255 -3.28 21.92 16.04
C HIS A 255 -3.29 23.32 16.66
N GLY A 256 -2.36 23.62 17.56
CA GLY A 256 -2.19 24.95 18.11
C GLY A 256 -1.78 25.96 17.04
N VAL A 257 -1.94 27.25 17.36
CA VAL A 257 -1.81 28.29 16.34
C VAL A 257 -0.41 28.30 15.72
N SER A 258 -0.36 28.44 14.38
CA SER A 258 0.85 28.34 13.57
C SER A 258 1.59 26.99 13.67
N GLY A 259 0.87 25.90 13.97
CA GLY A 259 1.44 24.55 14.10
C GLY A 259 2.07 24.28 15.47
N SER A 260 1.75 25.08 16.49
CA SER A 260 2.24 24.85 17.85
C SER A 260 1.59 23.61 18.48
N CYS A 261 2.33 22.91 19.33
CA CYS A 261 1.88 21.68 20.01
C CYS A 261 1.24 21.94 21.38
N GLU A 262 0.82 23.17 21.67
CA GLU A 262 0.08 23.51 22.90
C GLU A 262 -1.30 22.81 22.93
N LEU A 263 -1.93 22.72 21.75
CA LEU A 263 -3.04 21.80 21.49
C LEU A 263 -2.53 20.74 20.53
N GLN A 264 -2.53 19.50 20.98
CA GLN A 264 -2.16 18.37 20.14
C GLN A 264 -3.11 17.21 20.39
N THR A 265 -3.47 16.55 19.30
CA THR A 265 -4.27 15.33 19.31
C THR A 265 -3.34 14.17 19.02
N CYS A 266 -3.38 13.14 19.86
CA CYS A 266 -2.49 11.99 19.73
C CYS A 266 -3.26 10.68 19.55
N TRP A 267 -2.65 9.76 18.83
CA TRP A 267 -3.08 8.37 18.67
C TRP A 267 -1.89 7.42 18.85
N LEU A 268 -2.17 6.16 19.08
CA LEU A 268 -1.15 5.11 19.08
C LEU A 268 -0.97 4.59 17.67
N GLN A 269 0.29 4.42 17.27
CA GLN A 269 0.65 3.79 16.01
C GLN A 269 1.68 2.69 16.26
N MET A 270 1.54 1.58 15.55
CA MET A 270 2.54 0.52 15.55
C MET A 270 3.82 0.99 14.80
N PRO A 271 5.00 0.45 15.15
CA PRO A 271 6.23 0.79 14.45
C PRO A 271 6.16 0.33 12.99
N LYS A 272 6.93 1.00 12.10
CA LYS A 272 7.08 0.54 10.71
C LYS A 272 7.63 -0.88 10.68
N PHE A 273 7.18 -1.68 9.72
CA PHE A 273 7.59 -3.09 9.64
C PHE A 273 9.11 -3.27 9.48
N SER A 274 9.79 -2.36 8.77
CA SER A 274 11.26 -2.35 8.67
C SER A 274 11.97 -2.13 10.02
N GLU A 275 11.38 -1.33 10.92
CA GLU A 275 11.90 -1.16 12.28
C GLU A 275 11.69 -2.44 13.09
N VAL A 276 10.57 -3.14 12.91
CA VAL A 276 10.32 -4.45 13.52
C VAL A 276 11.35 -5.49 13.04
N GLY A 277 11.64 -5.50 11.74
CA GLY A 277 12.70 -6.32 11.15
C GLY A 277 14.06 -6.10 11.80
N GLU A 278 14.47 -4.83 11.92
CA GLU A 278 15.73 -4.43 12.58
C GLU A 278 15.77 -4.85 14.05
N MET A 279 14.69 -4.62 14.81
CA MET A 279 14.59 -5.03 16.21
C MET A 279 14.72 -6.55 16.39
N LEU A 280 14.05 -7.32 15.53
CA LEU A 280 14.15 -8.78 15.54
C LEU A 280 15.54 -9.24 15.08
N LYS A 281 16.20 -8.51 14.17
CA LYS A 281 17.55 -8.83 13.70
C LYS A 281 18.58 -8.60 14.81
N GLN A 282 18.41 -7.54 15.60
CA GLN A 282 19.21 -7.30 16.80
C GLN A 282 19.04 -8.40 17.85
N ARG A 283 17.81 -8.90 18.06
CA ARG A 283 17.53 -10.05 18.92
C ARG A 283 18.15 -11.33 18.38
N TYR A 284 18.09 -11.57 17.07
CA TYR A 284 18.75 -12.70 16.43
C TYR A 284 20.27 -12.66 16.66
N ASN A 285 20.91 -11.49 16.50
CA ASN A 285 22.36 -11.34 16.63
C ASN A 285 22.86 -11.50 18.07
N HIS A 286 22.18 -10.87 19.04
CA HIS A 286 22.71 -10.73 20.42
C HIS A 286 21.95 -11.55 21.48
N PHE A 287 20.70 -11.92 21.22
CA PHE A 287 19.78 -12.51 22.22
C PHE A 287 19.18 -13.86 21.77
N ALA A 288 19.88 -14.59 20.90
CA ALA A 288 19.51 -15.95 20.52
C ALA A 288 20.10 -16.98 21.50
N VAL A 289 19.24 -17.82 22.09
CA VAL A 289 19.58 -18.75 23.17
C VAL A 289 19.32 -20.19 22.75
N GLN A 290 20.33 -21.05 22.90
CA GLN A 290 20.17 -22.49 22.65
C GLN A 290 19.42 -23.16 23.81
N VAL A 291 18.34 -23.87 23.50
CA VAL A 291 17.52 -24.59 24.47
C VAL A 291 17.75 -26.11 24.44
N SER A 292 17.36 -26.77 25.52
CA SER A 292 17.38 -28.22 25.66
C SER A 292 16.38 -28.89 24.70
N LYS A 293 16.80 -29.97 24.03
CA LYS A 293 15.94 -30.81 23.19
C LYS A 293 14.83 -31.52 23.95
N ARG A 294 14.99 -31.70 25.26
CA ARG A 294 13.96 -32.27 26.13
C ARG A 294 13.27 -31.15 26.90
N ALA A 295 11.96 -31.05 26.76
CA ALA A 295 11.12 -30.12 27.51
C ALA A 295 9.85 -30.83 28.02
N LYS A 296 9.53 -30.67 29.30
CA LYS A 296 8.30 -31.24 29.89
C LYS A 296 7.10 -30.29 29.82
N LYS A 297 7.28 -29.06 30.34
CA LYS A 297 6.24 -28.02 30.36
C LYS A 297 6.73 -26.65 29.89
N ARG A 298 8.05 -26.41 29.98
CA ARG A 298 8.68 -25.13 29.67
C ARG A 298 10.04 -25.38 29.01
N LEU A 299 10.43 -24.48 28.12
CA LEU A 299 11.77 -24.43 27.58
C LEU A 299 12.78 -24.18 28.69
N ARG A 300 13.95 -24.80 28.56
CA ARG A 300 15.09 -24.61 29.46
C ARG A 300 16.32 -24.39 28.61
N ARG A 301 17.21 -23.52 29.08
CA ARG A 301 18.53 -23.31 28.48
C ARG A 301 19.29 -24.64 28.43
N LYS A 302 20.09 -24.82 27.37
CA LYS A 302 20.85 -26.06 27.16
C LYS A 302 21.87 -26.28 28.28
N GLU A 303 22.58 -25.21 28.64
CA GLU A 303 23.60 -25.21 29.69
C GLU A 303 23.02 -25.57 31.06
N LYS A 304 23.65 -26.55 31.73
CA LYS A 304 23.13 -27.11 33.00
C LYS A 304 23.03 -26.05 34.10
N SER A 305 24.01 -25.15 34.18
CA SER A 305 24.07 -24.03 35.14
C SER A 305 22.91 -23.05 34.95
N GLU A 306 22.53 -22.79 33.71
CA GLU A 306 21.52 -21.78 33.36
C GLU A 306 20.09 -22.34 33.28
N ARG A 307 19.86 -23.64 33.49
CA ARG A 307 18.53 -24.27 33.37
C ARG A 307 17.46 -23.69 34.29
N ARG A 308 17.87 -23.04 35.40
CA ARG A 308 16.96 -22.38 36.34
C ARG A 308 16.56 -20.97 35.88
N ILE A 309 17.32 -20.37 34.95
CA ILE A 309 17.05 -19.04 34.42
C ILE A 309 15.96 -19.16 33.34
N PRO A 310 14.80 -18.51 33.51
CA PRO A 310 13.73 -18.55 32.51
C PRO A 310 14.13 -17.78 31.25
N LEU A 311 13.62 -18.22 30.09
CA LEU A 311 13.75 -17.44 28.86
C LEU A 311 12.90 -16.18 28.94
N ARG A 312 13.46 -15.05 28.53
CA ARG A 312 12.79 -13.75 28.51
C ARG A 312 12.07 -13.54 27.17
N GLY A 313 11.09 -12.62 27.15
CA GLY A 313 10.31 -12.33 25.95
C GLY A 313 11.07 -11.60 24.83
N ASN A 314 12.25 -11.06 25.12
CA ASN A 314 13.16 -10.45 24.14
C ASN A 314 14.25 -11.42 23.64
N GLU A 315 14.26 -12.67 24.10
CA GLU A 315 15.25 -13.68 23.69
C GLU A 315 14.64 -14.65 22.67
N MET A 316 15.35 -14.94 21.59
CA MET A 316 14.93 -15.96 20.61
C MET A 316 15.44 -17.33 21.02
N ALA A 317 14.63 -18.38 20.83
CA ALA A 317 15.00 -19.75 21.20
C ALA A 317 15.35 -20.59 19.95
N TYR A 318 16.39 -21.42 20.04
CA TYR A 318 16.71 -22.40 18.99
C TYR A 318 17.23 -23.73 19.57
N LEU A 319 17.07 -24.83 18.83
CA LEU A 319 17.47 -26.18 19.26
C LEU A 319 18.80 -26.61 18.65
N TYR A 320 18.94 -26.43 17.35
CA TYR A 320 20.05 -26.95 16.56
C TYR A 320 20.99 -25.84 16.12
N ARG A 321 22.29 -26.15 16.03
CA ARG A 321 23.25 -25.21 15.44
C ARG A 321 22.95 -25.06 13.95
N SER A 322 23.11 -23.86 13.43
CA SER A 322 22.96 -23.56 12.03
C SER A 322 23.97 -24.37 11.20
N PRO A 323 23.58 -24.89 10.02
CA PRO A 323 24.50 -25.59 9.14
C PRO A 323 25.53 -24.63 8.51
N ASN A 324 26.53 -25.18 7.83
CA ASN A 324 27.39 -24.37 6.98
C ASN A 324 26.62 -23.95 5.72
N TYR A 325 26.43 -22.65 5.53
CA TYR A 325 25.73 -22.09 4.35
C TYR A 325 26.69 -21.72 3.20
N CYS A 326 27.99 -21.98 3.34
CA CYS A 326 28.99 -21.64 2.33
C CYS A 326 28.81 -22.42 1.03
N ASP A 327 28.66 -23.73 1.14
CA ASP A 327 28.63 -24.67 0.02
C ASP A 327 27.21 -25.14 -0.22
N ARG A 328 26.87 -25.36 -1.49
CA ARG A 328 25.55 -25.87 -1.86
C ARG A 328 25.40 -27.30 -1.35
N ASP A 329 24.32 -27.58 -0.64
CA ASP A 329 24.00 -28.91 -0.15
C ASP A 329 22.53 -29.25 -0.43
N ASP A 330 22.35 -29.96 -1.54
CA ASP A 330 21.07 -30.50 -1.99
C ASP A 330 20.79 -31.88 -1.40
N SER A 331 21.84 -32.58 -0.94
CA SER A 331 21.82 -33.98 -0.50
C SER A 331 21.17 -34.20 0.86
N THR A 332 21.37 -33.28 1.81
CA THR A 332 20.81 -33.43 3.17
C THR A 332 19.34 -33.03 3.28
N GLY A 333 18.72 -32.61 2.18
CA GLY A 333 17.34 -32.12 2.15
C GLY A 333 17.12 -30.78 2.86
N LYS A 334 18.16 -30.18 3.46
CA LYS A 334 18.11 -28.92 4.23
C LYS A 334 17.95 -27.67 3.38
N GLY A 335 18.12 -27.77 2.05
CA GLY A 335 17.84 -26.70 1.10
C GLY A 335 18.90 -25.60 1.07
N ILE A 336 20.18 -25.93 1.30
CA ILE A 336 21.28 -24.96 1.33
C ILE A 336 21.71 -24.64 -0.10
N ILE A 337 21.59 -23.37 -0.50
CA ILE A 337 21.88 -22.91 -1.88
C ILE A 337 23.38 -22.67 -2.09
N GLY A 338 24.13 -22.43 -1.02
CA GLY A 338 25.51 -21.96 -1.09
C GLY A 338 25.59 -20.44 -1.25
N THR A 339 26.81 -19.94 -1.39
CA THR A 339 27.10 -18.50 -1.50
C THR A 339 27.68 -18.10 -2.86
N GLU A 340 27.79 -19.05 -3.78
CA GLU A 340 28.33 -18.84 -5.14
C GLU A 340 27.54 -17.76 -5.90
N ASN A 341 28.24 -16.99 -6.73
CA ASN A 341 27.69 -15.90 -7.55
C ASN A 341 26.98 -14.80 -6.76
N ARG A 342 27.17 -14.72 -5.44
CA ARG A 342 26.65 -13.61 -4.64
C ARG A 342 27.58 -12.41 -4.67
N GLU A 343 26.97 -11.24 -4.79
CA GLU A 343 27.65 -9.96 -4.63
C GLU A 343 28.19 -9.83 -3.20
N CYS A 344 29.49 -9.52 -3.11
CA CYS A 344 30.19 -9.22 -1.88
C CYS A 344 30.84 -7.83 -1.99
N ASN A 345 31.25 -7.28 -0.86
CA ASN A 345 31.96 -5.99 -0.84
C ASN A 345 33.34 -6.18 -0.21
N ASN A 346 34.41 -6.03 -1.00
CA ASN A 346 35.77 -6.19 -0.52
C ASN A 346 36.23 -5.05 0.44
N THR A 347 35.54 -3.91 0.42
CA THR A 347 35.83 -2.78 1.33
C THR A 347 35.11 -2.86 2.67
N SER A 348 34.16 -3.79 2.80
CA SER A 348 33.38 -4.00 4.02
C SER A 348 34.09 -4.97 4.97
N TYR A 349 33.95 -4.76 6.27
CA TYR A 349 34.37 -5.71 7.32
C TYR A 349 33.20 -6.51 7.91
N GLY A 350 31.97 -6.25 7.43
CA GLY A 350 30.76 -6.90 7.93
C GLY A 350 30.51 -8.27 7.30
N PRO A 351 29.35 -8.89 7.59
CA PRO A 351 28.95 -10.18 7.01
C PRO A 351 28.95 -10.22 5.48
N GLY A 352 28.71 -9.08 4.84
CA GLY A 352 28.77 -8.92 3.37
C GLY A 352 30.16 -8.70 2.80
N SER A 353 31.21 -8.77 3.63
CA SER A 353 32.60 -8.74 3.15
C SER A 353 32.88 -9.93 2.25
N CYS A 354 33.74 -9.74 1.24
CA CYS A 354 34.13 -10.86 0.39
C CYS A 354 34.83 -11.97 1.18
N ASP A 355 35.63 -11.63 2.20
CA ASP A 355 36.28 -12.63 3.05
C ASP A 355 35.29 -13.55 3.76
N LEU A 356 34.20 -12.98 4.31
CA LEU A 356 33.20 -13.75 5.05
C LEU A 356 32.16 -14.40 4.15
N LEU A 357 31.66 -13.69 3.13
CA LEU A 357 30.61 -14.17 2.26
C LEU A 357 31.10 -15.21 1.26
N CYS A 358 32.35 -15.07 0.77
CA CYS A 358 32.97 -16.03 -0.14
C CYS A 358 33.63 -17.21 0.57
N CYS A 359 33.58 -17.24 1.91
CA CYS A 359 34.09 -18.34 2.72
C CYS A 359 35.57 -18.68 2.43
N GLY A 360 36.37 -17.67 2.06
CA GLY A 360 37.79 -17.85 1.72
C GLY A 360 38.07 -18.43 0.32
N ARG A 361 37.07 -18.62 -0.54
CA ARG A 361 37.25 -19.14 -1.92
C ARG A 361 37.79 -18.12 -2.93
N GLY A 362 37.86 -16.85 -2.55
CA GLY A 362 38.17 -15.73 -3.46
C GLY A 362 36.91 -15.11 -4.07
N TYR A 363 37.11 -14.11 -4.92
CA TYR A 363 36.04 -13.40 -5.62
C TYR A 363 36.52 -12.85 -6.97
N ASN A 364 35.60 -12.78 -7.92
CA ASN A 364 35.81 -12.16 -9.24
C ASN A 364 35.41 -10.68 -9.16
N THR A 365 36.20 -9.81 -9.78
CA THR A 365 35.86 -8.39 -9.90
C THR A 365 35.33 -8.11 -11.30
N ARG A 366 34.09 -7.62 -11.41
CA ARG A 366 33.48 -7.17 -12.66
C ARG A 366 33.37 -5.65 -12.64
N ASN A 367 33.94 -5.00 -13.64
CA ASN A 367 33.71 -3.58 -13.87
C ASN A 367 32.41 -3.45 -14.67
N GLU A 368 31.38 -2.86 -14.08
CA GLU A 368 30.11 -2.58 -14.73
C GLU A 368 29.90 -1.07 -14.86
N VAL A 369 29.36 -0.64 -15.98
CA VAL A 369 28.87 0.74 -16.12
C VAL A 369 27.40 0.72 -15.77
N LYS A 370 27.04 1.26 -14.62
CA LYS A 370 25.64 1.40 -14.20
C LYS A 370 25.12 2.77 -14.60
N GLU A 371 23.95 2.79 -15.24
CA GLU A 371 23.23 4.04 -15.49
C GLU A 371 22.49 4.45 -14.22
N VAL A 372 22.88 5.59 -13.66
CA VAL A 372 22.35 6.12 -12.41
C VAL A 372 21.74 7.50 -12.64
N ARG A 373 20.66 7.80 -11.90
CA ARG A 373 20.07 9.13 -11.90
C ARG A 373 20.92 10.06 -11.02
N CYS A 374 21.57 11.03 -11.66
CA CYS A 374 22.49 11.96 -11.03
C CYS A 374 22.00 13.41 -11.20
N HIS A 375 22.60 14.35 -10.45
CA HIS A 375 22.34 15.79 -10.59
C HIS A 375 20.84 16.15 -10.54
N CYS A 376 20.08 15.42 -9.73
CA CYS A 376 18.65 15.60 -9.57
C CYS A 376 18.33 16.99 -9.00
N LYS A 377 17.57 17.77 -9.75
CA LYS A 377 17.06 19.07 -9.31
C LYS A 377 15.56 18.97 -9.11
N PHE A 378 15.11 19.39 -7.93
CA PHE A 378 13.70 19.57 -7.65
C PHE A 378 13.20 20.80 -8.41
N VAL A 379 12.21 20.61 -9.29
CA VAL A 379 11.52 21.70 -9.98
C VAL A 379 10.29 22.02 -9.16
N TRP A 380 10.18 23.26 -8.68
CA TRP A 380 9.06 23.69 -7.86
C TRP A 380 7.77 23.59 -8.70
N CYS A 381 6.85 22.72 -8.26
CA CYS A 381 5.66 22.17 -8.94
C CYS A 381 5.93 21.05 -9.99
N CYS A 382 5.98 19.74 -9.73
CA CYS A 382 6.02 18.86 -8.55
C CYS A 382 6.86 17.60 -8.90
N TYR A 383 7.97 17.75 -9.63
CA TYR A 383 8.77 16.61 -10.09
C TYR A 383 10.27 16.84 -9.93
N VAL A 384 11.00 15.74 -9.82
CA VAL A 384 12.45 15.73 -9.76
C VAL A 384 12.98 15.46 -11.16
N LYS A 385 13.73 16.41 -11.72
CA LYS A 385 14.42 16.21 -13.00
C LYS A 385 15.86 15.78 -12.72
N CYS A 386 16.18 14.54 -13.05
CA CYS A 386 17.54 13.99 -12.97
C CYS A 386 18.16 13.91 -14.36
N LYS A 387 19.49 13.92 -14.42
CA LYS A 387 20.23 13.48 -15.60
C LYS A 387 20.57 11.99 -15.44
N GLU A 388 20.75 11.30 -16.54
CA GLU A 388 21.33 9.96 -16.55
C GLU A 388 22.85 10.10 -16.61
N CYS A 389 23.53 9.57 -15.61
CA CYS A 389 24.98 9.47 -15.58
C CYS A 389 25.38 8.01 -15.71
N ARG A 390 26.56 7.80 -16.30
CA ARG A 390 27.24 6.51 -16.29
C ARG A 390 28.23 6.51 -15.13
N GLU A 391 28.04 5.60 -14.19
CA GLU A 391 28.95 5.37 -13.07
C GLU A 391 29.68 4.04 -13.28
N HIS A 392 31.01 4.07 -13.18
CA HIS A 392 31.81 2.85 -13.19
C HIS A 392 31.77 2.23 -11.79
N VAL A 393 31.06 1.12 -11.65
CA VAL A 393 30.91 0.39 -10.40
C VAL A 393 31.71 -0.90 -10.50
N GLN A 394 32.54 -1.16 -9.49
CA GLN A 394 33.16 -2.46 -9.30
C GLN A 394 32.23 -3.36 -8.51
N THR A 395 31.81 -4.47 -9.11
CA THR A 395 31.02 -5.52 -8.47
C THR A 395 31.92 -6.70 -8.17
N TRP A 396 31.95 -7.19 -6.93
CA TRP A 396 32.71 -8.38 -6.53
C TRP A 396 31.77 -9.57 -6.37
N LEU A 397 32.02 -10.66 -7.08
CA LEU A 397 31.17 -11.85 -7.09
C LEU A 397 31.93 -13.06 -6.53
N ASN A 398 31.29 -13.85 -5.69
CA ASN A 398 31.87 -15.10 -5.18
C ASN A 398 32.17 -16.08 -6.32
N THR A 399 33.42 -16.50 -6.45
CA THR A 399 33.90 -17.44 -7.48
C THR A 399 33.36 -18.84 -7.28
N ALA A 400 32.71 -19.40 -8.31
CA ALA A 400 32.71 -20.84 -8.55
C ALA A 400 33.93 -21.13 -9.43
N MET A 401 34.91 -21.88 -8.93
CA MET A 401 35.98 -22.41 -9.78
C MET A 401 35.97 -23.93 -9.69
N THR A 402 35.44 -24.56 -10.74
CA THR A 402 35.96 -25.82 -11.26
C THR A 402 36.94 -25.49 -12.38
N LEU A 403 38.09 -26.16 -12.38
CA LEU A 403 39.19 -25.94 -13.34
C LEU A 403 38.86 -26.33 -14.80
N GLU A 404 37.64 -26.82 -15.07
CA GLU A 404 37.24 -27.34 -16.39
C GLU A 404 36.49 -26.30 -17.27
N ASP A 405 36.02 -25.18 -16.72
CA ASP A 405 35.19 -24.21 -17.48
C ASP A 405 35.98 -23.08 -18.18
N MET A 406 37.32 -23.07 -18.08
CA MET A 406 38.18 -22.02 -18.65
C MET A 406 38.52 -22.19 -20.15
N GLU A 407 38.09 -23.27 -20.81
CA GLU A 407 38.56 -23.60 -22.17
C GLU A 407 37.59 -23.26 -23.33
N VAL A 408 36.40 -22.71 -23.08
CA VAL A 408 35.40 -22.48 -24.16
C VAL A 408 35.33 -21.02 -24.68
N LEU A 409 36.03 -20.05 -24.07
CA LEU A 409 35.98 -18.63 -24.49
C LEU A 409 37.34 -18.07 -24.94
N ARG A 410 38.10 -18.85 -25.71
CA ARG A 410 39.36 -18.39 -26.33
C ARG A 410 39.53 -18.83 -27.79
N LEU A 411 38.47 -18.85 -28.58
CA LEU A 411 38.59 -18.97 -30.04
C LEU A 411 37.45 -18.20 -30.69
N ASP A 412 37.69 -16.91 -30.98
CA ASP A 412 37.30 -16.23 -32.24
C ASP A 412 37.46 -14.71 -32.08
N ASP A 413 38.71 -14.27 -31.93
CA ASP A 413 39.08 -12.87 -32.10
C ASP A 413 40.38 -12.80 -32.92
N SER A 414 40.32 -13.24 -34.18
CA SER A 414 41.38 -12.99 -35.17
C SER A 414 40.91 -13.21 -36.60
N ARG A 415 40.03 -12.32 -37.09
CA ARG A 415 39.90 -12.05 -38.54
C ARG A 415 39.27 -10.69 -38.81
N SER A 416 39.88 -9.62 -38.29
CA SER A 416 39.70 -8.28 -38.85
C SER A 416 41.04 -7.77 -39.37
N ASN A 417 41.17 -7.75 -40.71
CA ASN A 417 41.82 -6.69 -41.49
C ASN A 417 42.20 -7.22 -42.87
N ARG A 418 41.44 -6.80 -43.89
CA ARG A 418 41.95 -6.12 -45.10
C ARG A 418 40.80 -5.79 -46.05
N ASN A 419 40.72 -4.49 -46.35
CA ASN A 419 40.36 -3.82 -47.62
C ASN A 419 39.04 -4.25 -48.31
N ASP A 420 38.24 -3.39 -48.92
CA ASP A 420 38.50 -2.08 -49.50
C ASP A 420 37.15 -1.37 -49.71
N SER A 421 37.25 -0.09 -50.00
CA SER A 421 36.18 0.87 -50.27
C SER A 421 35.13 0.49 -51.32
N THR A 422 34.02 1.26 -51.26
CA THR A 422 33.04 1.62 -52.30
C THR A 422 31.78 0.75 -52.51
N SER A 423 30.66 1.35 -52.08
CA SER A 423 29.45 1.58 -52.89
C SER A 423 28.78 0.36 -53.55
N SER A 424 27.75 -0.16 -52.90
CA SER A 424 26.42 -0.29 -53.51
C SER A 424 25.42 -0.80 -52.48
N THR A 425 24.32 -0.07 -52.39
CA THR A 425 23.00 -0.47 -51.87
C THR A 425 22.73 -1.98 -51.83
N GLU A 426 22.72 -2.54 -50.63
CA GLU A 426 21.92 -3.69 -50.28
C GLU A 426 21.07 -3.29 -49.08
N THR A 427 19.86 -2.81 -49.35
CA THR A 427 18.77 -2.82 -48.39
C THR A 427 18.39 -4.28 -48.17
N GLU A 428 18.94 -4.90 -47.13
CA GLU A 428 18.41 -6.16 -46.60
C GLU A 428 17.00 -5.90 -46.05
N SER A 429 16.03 -6.25 -46.88
CA SER A 429 14.69 -6.61 -46.48
C SER A 429 14.73 -7.82 -45.56
N SER A 430 14.32 -7.64 -44.30
CA SER A 430 13.72 -8.72 -43.53
C SER A 430 12.33 -8.26 -43.09
N GLU A 431 11.32 -8.62 -43.89
CA GLU A 431 9.92 -8.63 -43.46
C GLU A 431 9.83 -9.47 -42.17
N THR A 432 9.66 -8.80 -41.04
CA THR A 432 9.24 -9.46 -39.81
C THR A 432 7.72 -9.41 -39.79
N ASP A 433 7.06 -10.56 -39.92
CA ASP A 433 5.60 -10.67 -39.86
C ASP A 433 5.06 -10.16 -38.50
N ASP A 434 4.59 -8.91 -38.45
CA ASP A 434 3.95 -8.26 -37.28
C ASP A 434 2.53 -8.80 -37.04
N THR A 435 2.43 -10.12 -36.84
CA THR A 435 1.18 -10.86 -36.68
C THR A 435 0.89 -11.16 -35.21
N LEU A 436 -0.39 -11.32 -34.86
CA LEU A 436 -0.81 -11.71 -33.51
C LEU A 436 -0.20 -13.04 -33.09
N PHE A 437 -0.15 -14.01 -33.99
CA PHE A 437 0.49 -15.30 -33.76
C PHE A 437 1.99 -15.15 -33.46
N TYR A 438 2.73 -14.36 -34.25
CA TYR A 438 4.16 -14.11 -34.03
C TYR A 438 4.42 -13.48 -32.66
N HIS A 439 3.69 -12.43 -32.29
CA HIS A 439 3.88 -11.77 -31.00
C HIS A 439 3.39 -12.61 -29.81
N MET A 440 2.36 -13.44 -30.01
CA MET A 440 1.97 -14.45 -29.03
C MET A 440 3.12 -15.43 -28.82
N GLN A 441 3.64 -16.01 -29.89
CA GLN A 441 4.73 -16.98 -29.83
C GLN A 441 5.95 -16.38 -29.14
N LYS A 442 6.38 -15.19 -29.56
CA LYS A 442 7.53 -14.50 -28.96
C LYS A 442 7.35 -14.13 -27.50
N LYS A 443 6.12 -13.78 -27.06
CA LYS A 443 5.85 -13.37 -25.68
C LYS A 443 5.58 -14.54 -24.74
N TYR A 444 4.93 -15.58 -25.25
CA TYR A 444 4.38 -16.66 -24.43
C TYR A 444 4.97 -18.04 -24.73
N LEU A 445 5.65 -18.24 -25.86
CA LEU A 445 6.20 -19.54 -26.28
C LEU A 445 7.73 -19.54 -26.46
N GLU A 446 8.35 -18.40 -26.79
CA GLU A 446 9.80 -18.21 -26.81
C GLU A 446 10.28 -17.70 -25.44
N GLU A 447 11.28 -18.35 -24.85
CA GLU A 447 11.84 -17.98 -23.54
C GLU A 447 12.66 -16.68 -23.65
N PRO A 448 12.24 -15.56 -23.03
CA PRO A 448 13.14 -14.43 -22.82
C PRO A 448 14.01 -14.69 -21.59
N GLU A 449 15.19 -14.08 -21.55
CA GLU A 449 16.06 -14.04 -20.36
C GLU A 449 15.23 -13.75 -19.10
N VAL A 450 15.34 -14.69 -18.16
CA VAL A 450 14.47 -14.84 -17.00
C VAL A 450 14.51 -13.59 -16.12
N ASP A 451 13.42 -12.81 -16.11
CA ASP A 451 13.17 -11.82 -15.05
C ASP A 451 13.00 -12.58 -13.72
N PRO A 452 13.92 -12.42 -12.75
CA PRO A 452 13.92 -13.22 -11.51
C PRO A 452 12.65 -13.04 -10.66
N PHE A 453 11.86 -11.99 -10.91
CA PHE A 453 10.64 -11.70 -10.17
C PHE A 453 9.42 -12.54 -10.59
N ILE A 454 9.40 -13.09 -11.82
CA ILE A 454 8.20 -13.77 -12.36
C ILE A 454 8.11 -15.23 -11.90
N ASN A 455 9.24 -15.90 -11.68
CA ASN A 455 9.29 -17.29 -11.22
C ASN A 455 8.84 -17.50 -9.76
N PHE A 456 8.44 -16.42 -9.10
CA PHE A 456 8.24 -16.43 -7.68
C PHE A 456 6.77 -16.52 -7.24
N PHE A 457 5.77 -16.23 -8.10
CA PHE A 457 4.38 -16.07 -7.60
C PHE A 457 3.27 -16.45 -8.61
N GLY A 458 3.46 -17.48 -9.42
CA GLY A 458 2.46 -18.00 -10.36
C GLY A 458 3.07 -18.91 -11.43
N THR A 459 2.26 -19.76 -12.07
CA THR A 459 2.63 -20.30 -13.38
C THR A 459 2.88 -19.12 -14.30
N SER A 460 4.05 -19.05 -14.92
CA SER A 460 4.34 -17.96 -15.86
C SER A 460 3.28 -17.98 -16.96
N PRO A 461 2.86 -16.82 -17.51
CA PRO A 461 1.97 -16.79 -18.65
C PRO A 461 2.49 -17.65 -19.82
N CYS A 462 3.82 -17.80 -19.94
CA CYS A 462 4.44 -18.71 -20.90
C CYS A 462 4.13 -20.18 -20.59
N LYS A 463 4.22 -20.60 -19.32
CA LYS A 463 3.84 -21.95 -18.90
C LYS A 463 2.35 -22.22 -19.10
N LEU A 464 1.48 -21.26 -18.79
CA LEU A 464 0.03 -21.38 -19.03
C LEU A 464 -0.31 -21.45 -20.52
N ALA A 465 0.41 -20.72 -21.37
CA ALA A 465 0.25 -20.80 -22.82
C ALA A 465 0.71 -22.17 -23.37
N CYS A 466 1.84 -22.69 -22.91
CA CYS A 466 2.33 -24.03 -23.26
C CYS A 466 1.36 -25.15 -22.79
N GLU A 467 0.73 -24.98 -21.62
CA GLU A 467 -0.25 -25.91 -21.06
C GLU A 467 -1.69 -25.68 -21.58
N ARG A 468 -1.91 -24.71 -22.49
CA ARG A 468 -3.23 -24.33 -23.06
C ARG A 468 -4.27 -23.96 -22.01
N HIS A 469 -3.84 -23.22 -21.00
CA HIS A 469 -4.66 -22.71 -19.89
C HIS A 469 -4.54 -21.19 -19.73
N LEU A 470 -4.14 -20.48 -20.80
CA LEU A 470 -4.03 -19.03 -20.76
C LEU A 470 -5.43 -18.40 -20.80
N GLU A 471 -5.82 -17.77 -19.69
CA GLU A 471 -7.11 -17.05 -19.55
C GLU A 471 -7.00 -15.55 -19.84
N LEU A 472 -5.82 -14.96 -19.59
CA LEU A 472 -5.54 -13.53 -19.81
C LEU A 472 -4.40 -13.39 -20.83
N MET A 473 -4.71 -12.75 -21.95
CA MET A 473 -3.75 -12.46 -23.01
C MET A 473 -3.60 -10.94 -23.18
N VAL A 474 -2.38 -10.44 -23.03
CA VAL A 474 -2.07 -9.00 -23.12
C VAL A 474 -1.02 -8.81 -24.19
N LEU A 475 -1.38 -8.21 -25.32
CA LEU A 475 -0.52 -7.96 -26.46
C LEU A 475 -0.65 -6.50 -26.94
N ASN A 476 -0.70 -5.56 -26.01
CA ASN A 476 -0.76 -4.14 -26.32
C ASN A 476 0.60 -3.57 -26.78
N LYS A 477 0.58 -2.55 -27.65
CA LYS A 477 1.79 -1.84 -28.16
C LYS A 477 2.80 -2.75 -28.86
N LYS A 478 2.32 -3.66 -29.71
CA LYS A 478 3.16 -4.62 -30.44
C LYS A 478 3.21 -4.40 -31.95
N GLY A 479 2.42 -3.47 -32.51
CA GLY A 479 2.38 -3.23 -33.95
C GLY A 479 1.56 -4.28 -34.71
N ILE A 480 0.70 -5.03 -34.02
CA ILE A 480 -0.08 -6.11 -34.64
C ILE A 480 -1.07 -5.52 -35.64
N SER A 481 -0.99 -5.97 -36.91
CA SER A 481 -1.91 -5.56 -37.98
C SER A 481 -2.79 -6.71 -38.49
N SER A 482 -2.34 -7.97 -38.34
CA SER A 482 -3.07 -9.16 -38.78
C SER A 482 -2.94 -10.33 -37.79
N ILE A 483 -3.75 -11.39 -37.97
CA ILE A 483 -3.77 -12.53 -37.04
C ILE A 483 -2.56 -13.46 -37.23
N GLY A 484 -2.15 -13.70 -38.48
CA GLY A 484 -1.22 -14.77 -38.83
C GLY A 484 -1.94 -16.10 -39.11
N ASP A 485 -1.30 -17.24 -38.84
CA ASP A 485 -1.86 -18.57 -39.11
C ASP A 485 -2.99 -18.94 -38.11
N GLU A 486 -4.24 -18.82 -38.58
CA GLU A 486 -5.46 -19.08 -37.80
C GLU A 486 -5.58 -20.53 -37.32
N LEU A 487 -5.08 -21.50 -38.09
CA LEU A 487 -5.17 -22.94 -37.76
C LEU A 487 -4.27 -23.28 -36.58
N LEU A 488 -3.10 -22.66 -36.52
CA LEU A 488 -2.16 -22.82 -35.42
C LEU A 488 -2.55 -22.01 -34.20
N LEU A 489 -3.20 -20.85 -34.38
CA LEU A 489 -3.62 -19.99 -33.27
C LEU A 489 -4.76 -20.59 -32.43
N GLY A 490 -5.78 -21.16 -33.08
CA GLY A 490 -7.03 -21.60 -32.45
C GLY A 490 -6.87 -22.42 -31.15
N PRO A 491 -6.04 -23.49 -31.11
CA PRO A 491 -5.86 -24.31 -29.91
C PRO A 491 -5.26 -23.57 -28.70
N PHE A 492 -4.51 -22.49 -28.92
CA PHE A 492 -3.85 -21.75 -27.85
C PHE A 492 -4.73 -20.63 -27.28
N VAL A 493 -5.61 -20.06 -28.10
CA VAL A 493 -6.46 -18.94 -27.71
C VAL A 493 -7.88 -19.36 -27.30
N ALA A 494 -8.23 -20.64 -27.45
CA ALA A 494 -9.56 -21.16 -27.13
C ALA A 494 -9.96 -20.98 -25.64
N THR A 495 -9.00 -20.92 -24.73
CA THR A 495 -9.22 -20.72 -23.28
C THR A 495 -9.20 -19.27 -22.83
N VAL A 496 -8.91 -18.33 -23.72
CA VAL A 496 -8.76 -16.91 -23.39
C VAL A 496 -10.12 -16.31 -23.02
N ILE A 497 -10.17 -15.65 -21.87
CA ILE A 497 -11.35 -14.98 -21.30
C ILE A 497 -11.21 -13.46 -21.42
N ASP A 498 -9.98 -12.96 -21.24
CA ASP A 498 -9.60 -11.55 -21.32
C ASP A 498 -8.54 -11.34 -22.39
N LEU A 499 -8.84 -10.49 -23.38
CA LEU A 499 -7.92 -10.12 -24.44
C LEU A 499 -7.68 -8.61 -24.46
N ASP A 500 -6.41 -8.21 -24.31
CA ASP A 500 -5.96 -6.83 -24.45
C ASP A 500 -5.06 -6.65 -25.67
N LEU A 501 -5.60 -5.96 -26.68
CA LEU A 501 -4.93 -5.61 -27.92
C LEU A 501 -4.85 -4.08 -28.12
N ALA A 502 -4.89 -3.31 -27.05
CA ALA A 502 -4.83 -1.85 -27.16
C ALA A 502 -3.52 -1.34 -27.78
N TYR A 503 -3.58 -0.18 -28.47
CA TYR A 503 -2.42 0.47 -29.12
C TYR A 503 -1.68 -0.45 -30.11
N ASN A 504 -2.39 -1.15 -30.99
CA ASN A 504 -1.81 -1.88 -32.11
C ASN A 504 -2.23 -1.23 -33.44
N GLU A 505 -1.93 -1.88 -34.57
CA GLU A 505 -2.16 -1.38 -35.93
C GLU A 505 -3.34 -2.11 -36.61
N ILE A 506 -4.30 -2.61 -35.82
CA ILE A 506 -5.48 -3.30 -36.35
C ILE A 506 -6.40 -2.27 -37.00
N ASP A 507 -6.50 -2.29 -38.33
CA ASP A 507 -7.38 -1.42 -39.11
C ASP A 507 -8.57 -2.17 -39.73
N ASP A 508 -8.41 -3.44 -40.09
CA ASP A 508 -9.44 -4.26 -40.73
C ASP A 508 -10.35 -5.02 -39.73
N TRP A 509 -11.67 -4.91 -39.92
CA TRP A 509 -12.67 -5.63 -39.13
C TRP A 509 -12.72 -7.14 -39.42
N ASN A 510 -12.18 -7.62 -40.54
CA ASN A 510 -12.06 -9.06 -40.79
C ASN A 510 -11.13 -9.72 -39.76
N VAL A 511 -10.07 -9.04 -39.35
CA VAL A 511 -9.18 -9.48 -38.26
C VAL A 511 -9.97 -9.61 -36.96
N VAL A 512 -10.81 -8.62 -36.63
CA VAL A 512 -11.66 -8.70 -35.44
C VAL A 512 -12.67 -9.85 -35.53
N ALA A 513 -13.28 -10.06 -36.70
CA ALA A 513 -14.23 -11.16 -36.92
C ALA A 513 -13.56 -12.54 -36.70
N SER A 514 -12.38 -12.76 -37.28
CA SER A 514 -11.62 -13.99 -37.10
C SER A 514 -11.18 -14.19 -35.64
N LEU A 515 -10.74 -13.14 -34.93
CA LEU A 515 -10.41 -13.22 -33.50
C LEU A 515 -11.59 -13.68 -32.65
N LEU A 516 -12.78 -13.13 -32.91
CA LEU A 516 -14.00 -13.50 -32.21
C LEU A 516 -14.43 -14.95 -32.49
N ASN A 517 -14.16 -15.47 -33.69
CA ASN A 517 -14.40 -16.87 -34.03
C ASN A 517 -13.41 -17.82 -33.35
N SER A 518 -12.15 -17.43 -33.21
CA SER A 518 -11.11 -18.25 -32.59
C SER A 518 -11.20 -18.34 -31.06
N MET A 519 -11.92 -17.42 -30.40
CA MET A 519 -11.97 -17.31 -28.93
C MET A 519 -13.41 -17.45 -28.36
N PRO A 520 -13.94 -18.69 -28.24
CA PRO A 520 -15.33 -18.92 -27.86
C PRO A 520 -15.68 -18.55 -26.40
N LEU A 521 -14.68 -18.49 -25.50
CA LEU A 521 -14.85 -18.19 -24.07
C LEU A 521 -14.61 -16.72 -23.71
N LEU A 522 -14.32 -15.88 -24.70
CA LEU A 522 -13.97 -14.47 -24.50
C LEU A 522 -15.13 -13.72 -23.84
N LYS A 523 -14.84 -13.04 -22.73
CA LYS A 523 -15.80 -12.21 -21.97
C LYS A 523 -15.47 -10.73 -22.04
N ARG A 524 -14.19 -10.38 -22.19
CA ARG A 524 -13.72 -9.01 -22.18
C ARG A 524 -12.70 -8.79 -23.29
N LEU A 525 -12.91 -7.75 -24.07
CA LEU A 525 -12.09 -7.41 -25.23
C LEU A 525 -11.70 -5.95 -25.19
N ASN A 526 -10.40 -5.67 -25.26
CA ASN A 526 -9.87 -4.30 -25.37
C ASN A 526 -9.19 -4.08 -26.72
N LEU A 527 -9.77 -3.18 -27.51
CA LEU A 527 -9.28 -2.75 -28.83
C LEU A 527 -8.92 -1.26 -28.86
N SER A 528 -8.76 -0.64 -27.69
CA SER A 528 -8.52 0.80 -27.57
C SER A 528 -7.31 1.28 -28.37
N HIS A 529 -7.37 2.48 -28.96
CA HIS A 529 -6.30 3.12 -29.73
C HIS A 529 -5.75 2.30 -30.91
N ASN A 530 -6.57 1.45 -31.53
CA ASN A 530 -6.27 0.86 -32.83
C ASN A 530 -6.86 1.72 -33.96
N PRO A 531 -6.21 1.77 -35.14
CA PRO A 531 -6.67 2.55 -36.31
C PRO A 531 -7.84 1.88 -37.05
N LEU A 532 -8.84 1.39 -36.32
CA LEU A 532 -9.99 0.66 -36.87
C LEU A 532 -10.72 1.49 -37.95
N GLN A 533 -11.00 0.83 -39.07
CA GLN A 533 -11.81 1.41 -40.14
C GLN A 533 -13.15 1.89 -39.60
N LYS A 534 -13.56 3.09 -40.02
CA LYS A 534 -14.77 3.73 -39.50
C LYS A 534 -16.05 3.02 -39.92
N GLN A 535 -16.04 2.32 -41.06
CA GLN A 535 -17.14 1.48 -41.53
C GLN A 535 -16.79 0.00 -41.32
N ILE A 536 -17.77 -0.78 -40.88
CA ILE A 536 -17.60 -2.21 -40.62
C ILE A 536 -18.00 -2.96 -41.90
N ASN A 537 -17.01 -3.42 -42.65
CA ASN A 537 -17.20 -4.13 -43.91
C ASN A 537 -17.12 -5.67 -43.76
N ALA A 538 -17.08 -6.17 -42.52
CA ALA A 538 -16.94 -7.59 -42.18
C ALA A 538 -18.19 -8.12 -41.46
N ASP A 539 -18.52 -9.41 -41.67
CA ASP A 539 -19.59 -10.08 -40.94
C ASP A 539 -19.08 -10.57 -39.58
N LEU A 540 -19.29 -9.77 -38.54
CA LEU A 540 -18.90 -10.13 -37.18
C LEU A 540 -19.78 -11.29 -36.66
N PRO A 541 -19.18 -12.28 -35.96
CA PRO A 541 -19.94 -13.37 -35.35
C PRO A 541 -20.84 -12.87 -34.22
N HIS A 542 -21.91 -13.63 -33.95
CA HIS A 542 -22.87 -13.28 -32.90
C HIS A 542 -22.40 -13.83 -31.54
N CYS A 543 -21.74 -12.99 -30.75
CA CYS A 543 -21.08 -13.40 -29.50
C CYS A 543 -21.90 -12.98 -28.27
N SER A 544 -22.68 -13.92 -27.73
CA SER A 544 -23.49 -13.72 -26.51
C SER A 544 -22.69 -13.80 -25.20
N HIS A 545 -21.42 -14.22 -25.27
CA HIS A 545 -20.56 -14.44 -24.10
C HIS A 545 -19.81 -13.17 -23.65
N ILE A 546 -19.63 -12.21 -24.55
CA ILE A 546 -18.89 -10.97 -24.30
C ILE A 546 -19.73 -10.03 -23.45
N LYS A 547 -19.14 -9.55 -22.35
CA LYS A 547 -19.77 -8.68 -21.35
C LYS A 547 -19.10 -7.31 -21.24
N SER A 548 -17.81 -7.18 -21.56
CA SER A 548 -17.07 -5.92 -21.48
C SER A 548 -16.32 -5.65 -22.78
N LEU A 549 -16.45 -4.44 -23.31
CA LEU A 549 -15.79 -4.01 -24.53
C LEU A 549 -15.17 -2.63 -24.33
N LEU A 550 -13.86 -2.51 -24.60
CA LEU A 550 -13.12 -1.26 -24.50
C LEU A 550 -12.68 -0.79 -25.89
N LEU A 551 -13.10 0.42 -26.26
CA LEU A 551 -12.89 1.06 -27.56
C LEU A 551 -12.40 2.52 -27.38
N ASN A 552 -11.55 2.75 -26.39
CA ASN A 552 -11.06 4.09 -26.05
C ASN A 552 -10.19 4.64 -27.18
N GLY A 553 -10.32 5.92 -27.50
CA GLY A 553 -9.51 6.60 -28.53
C GLY A 553 -9.62 6.05 -29.96
N THR A 554 -10.60 5.18 -30.26
CA THR A 554 -10.81 4.61 -31.60
C THR A 554 -11.60 5.54 -32.52
N ASN A 555 -12.35 6.50 -31.95
CA ASN A 555 -13.22 7.46 -32.63
C ASN A 555 -14.15 6.79 -33.67
N LEU A 556 -14.77 5.65 -33.31
CA LEU A 556 -15.70 4.95 -34.19
C LEU A 556 -17.05 5.68 -34.26
N PRO A 557 -17.68 5.82 -35.44
CA PRO A 557 -19.02 6.40 -35.55
C PRO A 557 -20.06 5.60 -34.76
N LEU A 558 -21.08 6.29 -34.23
CA LEU A 558 -22.14 5.64 -33.44
C LEU A 558 -22.92 4.59 -34.25
N GLN A 559 -23.01 4.76 -35.57
CA GLN A 559 -23.63 3.76 -36.46
C GLN A 559 -22.87 2.43 -36.48
N SER A 560 -21.53 2.50 -36.51
CA SER A 560 -20.67 1.32 -36.43
C SER A 560 -20.75 0.68 -35.04
N LEU A 561 -20.81 1.50 -33.99
CA LEU A 561 -21.03 1.01 -32.62
C LEU A 561 -22.37 0.29 -32.46
N ALA A 562 -23.44 0.78 -33.11
CA ALA A 562 -24.75 0.09 -33.13
C ALA A 562 -24.69 -1.28 -33.80
N PHE A 563 -23.94 -1.41 -34.89
CA PHE A 563 -23.71 -2.71 -35.52
C PHE A 563 -22.97 -3.68 -34.59
N ILE A 564 -21.92 -3.22 -33.89
CA ILE A 564 -21.17 -4.04 -32.92
C ILE A 564 -22.08 -4.48 -31.77
N CYS A 565 -22.80 -3.55 -31.15
CA CYS A 565 -23.72 -3.85 -30.05
C CYS A 565 -24.82 -4.85 -30.45
N LYS A 566 -25.30 -4.80 -31.70
CA LYS A 566 -26.27 -5.77 -32.23
C LYS A 566 -25.69 -7.19 -32.30
N LYS A 567 -24.39 -7.34 -32.58
CA LYS A 567 -23.68 -8.62 -32.61
C LYS A 567 -23.26 -9.10 -31.21
N LEU A 568 -23.23 -8.20 -30.23
CA LEU A 568 -22.88 -8.45 -28.82
C LEU A 568 -24.09 -8.21 -27.89
N PRO A 569 -25.12 -9.07 -27.93
CA PRO A 569 -26.41 -8.77 -27.29
C PRO A 569 -26.35 -8.65 -25.76
N ASN A 570 -25.39 -9.30 -25.11
CA ASN A 570 -25.27 -9.35 -23.64
C ASN A 570 -24.20 -8.39 -23.08
N LEU A 571 -23.76 -7.40 -23.86
CA LEU A 571 -22.77 -6.43 -23.43
C LEU A 571 -23.28 -5.61 -22.24
N GLN A 572 -22.53 -5.59 -21.14
CA GLN A 572 -22.89 -4.91 -19.88
C GLN A 572 -22.01 -3.67 -19.64
N GLU A 573 -20.74 -3.75 -19.98
CA GLU A 573 -19.74 -2.69 -19.79
C GLU A 573 -19.21 -2.24 -21.15
N LEU A 574 -19.28 -0.94 -21.39
CA LEU A 574 -18.76 -0.32 -22.61
C LEU A 574 -17.88 0.88 -22.24
N ASP A 575 -16.63 0.82 -22.66
CA ASP A 575 -15.65 1.88 -22.44
C ASP A 575 -15.34 2.61 -23.75
N LEU A 576 -15.55 3.92 -23.74
CA LEU A 576 -15.43 4.82 -24.89
C LEU A 576 -14.67 6.10 -24.54
N ASN A 577 -13.75 6.03 -23.58
CA ASN A 577 -12.94 7.19 -23.18
C ASN A 577 -12.11 7.74 -24.36
N GLU A 578 -11.74 9.02 -24.30
CA GLU A 578 -10.87 9.69 -25.29
C GLU A 578 -11.41 9.66 -26.73
N ASN A 579 -12.73 9.57 -26.91
CA ASN A 579 -13.40 9.58 -28.21
C ASN A 579 -14.07 10.93 -28.50
N ASP A 580 -13.24 11.91 -28.87
CA ASP A 580 -13.63 13.30 -29.12
C ASP A 580 -14.68 13.45 -30.22
N SER A 581 -14.80 12.47 -31.12
CA SER A 581 -15.82 12.49 -32.18
C SER A 581 -17.25 12.56 -31.62
N TYR A 582 -17.50 12.01 -30.43
CA TYR A 582 -18.84 11.99 -29.83
C TYR A 582 -19.27 13.34 -29.27
N ALA A 583 -18.34 14.25 -29.01
CA ALA A 583 -18.67 15.61 -28.56
C ALA A 583 -19.27 16.48 -29.69
N LYS A 584 -19.21 16.03 -30.94
CA LYS A 584 -19.83 16.71 -32.09
C LYS A 584 -21.30 16.28 -32.22
N TYR A 585 -22.17 17.24 -32.51
CA TYR A 585 -23.60 16.99 -32.73
C TYR A 585 -23.77 16.25 -34.08
N ASP A 586 -23.82 14.92 -34.04
CA ASP A 586 -24.12 14.07 -35.19
C ASP A 586 -25.59 13.59 -35.10
N PRO A 587 -26.28 13.23 -36.19
CA PRO A 587 -27.59 12.61 -36.12
C PRO A 587 -27.48 11.30 -35.33
N PHE A 588 -27.97 11.31 -34.09
CA PHE A 588 -27.91 10.14 -33.22
C PHE A 588 -28.89 9.06 -33.73
N PRO A 589 -28.45 7.80 -33.89
CA PRO A 589 -29.33 6.71 -34.31
C PRO A 589 -30.36 6.38 -33.22
N ASP A 590 -31.33 5.52 -33.57
CA ASP A 590 -32.21 4.83 -32.63
C ASP A 590 -31.41 4.10 -31.53
N VAL A 591 -32.11 3.60 -30.51
CA VAL A 591 -31.53 2.86 -29.36
C VAL A 591 -30.44 1.88 -29.82
N ILE A 592 -29.20 2.11 -29.38
CA ILE A 592 -28.00 1.36 -29.76
C ILE A 592 -27.91 0.07 -28.95
N SER A 593 -28.04 0.16 -27.62
CA SER A 593 -28.05 -1.01 -26.74
C SER A 593 -28.82 -0.75 -25.45
N GLY A 594 -29.73 -1.66 -25.12
CA GLY A 594 -30.46 -1.65 -23.84
C GLY A 594 -29.82 -2.48 -22.73
N THR A 595 -28.79 -3.27 -23.04
CA THR A 595 -28.15 -4.20 -22.10
C THR A 595 -26.93 -3.62 -21.38
N VAL A 596 -26.34 -2.57 -21.93
CA VAL A 596 -25.21 -1.85 -21.31
C VAL A 596 -25.69 -1.13 -20.05
N THR A 597 -25.12 -1.51 -18.91
CA THR A 597 -25.42 -0.97 -17.57
C THR A 597 -24.34 0.00 -17.10
N GLN A 598 -23.11 -0.15 -17.60
CA GLN A 598 -21.98 0.72 -17.29
C GLN A 598 -21.40 1.33 -18.57
N LEU A 599 -21.38 2.66 -18.64
CA LEU A 599 -20.88 3.42 -19.77
C LEU A 599 -19.81 4.41 -19.31
N GLN A 600 -18.62 4.31 -19.90
CA GLN A 600 -17.50 5.21 -19.63
C GLN A 600 -17.22 6.13 -20.82
N LEU A 601 -17.16 7.42 -20.53
CA LEU A 601 -17.08 8.53 -21.49
C LEU A 601 -16.17 9.64 -20.94
N ASN A 602 -15.07 9.24 -20.31
CA ASN A 602 -14.09 10.16 -19.73
C ASN A 602 -13.23 10.78 -20.84
N ALA A 603 -12.83 12.04 -20.67
CA ALA A 603 -11.94 12.76 -21.58
C ALA A 603 -12.39 12.80 -23.06
N CYS A 604 -13.70 12.75 -23.33
CA CYS A 604 -14.25 12.86 -24.70
C CYS A 604 -14.55 14.31 -25.12
N TYR A 605 -14.12 15.30 -24.35
CA TYR A 605 -14.32 16.73 -24.59
C TYR A 605 -15.78 17.20 -24.66
N PHE A 606 -16.72 16.53 -23.97
CA PHE A 606 -18.10 17.01 -23.89
C PHE A 606 -18.15 18.39 -23.23
N GLN A 607 -18.73 19.38 -23.93
CA GLN A 607 -18.97 20.73 -23.41
C GLN A 607 -20.45 20.91 -23.02
N ASP A 608 -21.34 20.40 -23.87
CA ASP A 608 -22.78 20.54 -23.73
C ASP A 608 -23.41 19.28 -23.09
N TRP A 609 -24.15 19.48 -22.00
CA TRP A 609 -24.92 18.41 -21.34
C TRP A 609 -25.94 17.76 -22.28
N ASN A 610 -26.44 18.51 -23.25
CA ASN A 610 -27.41 18.02 -24.23
C ASN A 610 -26.83 16.88 -25.08
N VAL A 611 -25.56 16.94 -25.47
CA VAL A 611 -24.90 15.86 -26.22
C VAL A 611 -24.86 14.58 -25.38
N VAL A 612 -24.55 14.72 -24.08
CA VAL A 612 -24.55 13.61 -23.11
C VAL A 612 -25.93 12.98 -23.00
N LEU A 613 -27.01 13.77 -22.92
CA LEU A 613 -28.38 13.25 -22.89
C LEU A 613 -28.74 12.44 -24.12
N HIS A 614 -28.32 12.86 -25.32
CA HIS A 614 -28.57 12.09 -26.55
C HIS A 614 -27.83 10.74 -26.53
N ILE A 615 -26.62 10.70 -25.99
CA ILE A 615 -25.88 9.44 -25.81
C ILE A 615 -26.59 8.53 -24.80
N ILE A 616 -27.05 9.07 -23.67
CA ILE A 616 -27.79 8.27 -22.68
C ILE A 616 -29.11 7.75 -23.28
N LYS A 617 -29.79 8.54 -24.13
CA LYS A 617 -30.98 8.09 -24.86
C LYS A 617 -30.67 6.90 -25.78
N ALA A 618 -29.49 6.87 -26.39
CA ALA A 618 -29.03 5.73 -27.19
C ALA A 618 -28.72 4.48 -26.33
N PHE A 619 -28.40 4.66 -25.04
CA PHE A 619 -28.12 3.60 -24.07
C PHE A 619 -29.08 3.63 -22.86
N PRO A 620 -30.37 3.28 -23.03
CA PRO A 620 -31.38 3.41 -21.98
C PRO A 620 -31.24 2.41 -20.82
N GLY A 621 -30.23 1.53 -20.83
CA GLY A 621 -29.91 0.57 -19.78
C GLY A 621 -28.94 1.09 -18.71
N VAL A 622 -28.30 2.24 -18.94
CA VAL A 622 -27.17 2.71 -18.14
C VAL A 622 -27.58 3.05 -16.71
N GLU A 623 -26.90 2.43 -15.74
CA GLU A 623 -26.99 2.71 -14.31
C GLU A 623 -25.74 3.44 -13.78
N ARG A 624 -24.57 3.20 -14.38
CA ARG A 624 -23.30 3.81 -13.97
C ARG A 624 -22.69 4.58 -15.14
N LEU A 625 -22.61 5.91 -14.99
CA LEU A 625 -22.12 6.81 -16.03
C LEU A 625 -20.85 7.53 -15.57
N TYR A 626 -19.79 7.48 -16.37
CA TYR A 626 -18.52 8.14 -16.08
C TYR A 626 -18.25 9.23 -17.13
N LEU A 627 -18.15 10.49 -16.69
CA LEU A 627 -17.93 11.67 -17.54
C LEU A 627 -16.76 12.52 -17.03
N SER A 628 -15.79 11.91 -16.36
CA SER A 628 -14.65 12.61 -15.78
C SER A 628 -13.79 13.26 -16.88
N GLU A 629 -13.12 14.37 -16.55
CA GLU A 629 -12.18 15.07 -17.46
C GLU A 629 -12.84 15.65 -18.73
N ASN A 630 -14.15 15.84 -18.73
CA ASN A 630 -14.85 16.56 -19.79
C ASN A 630 -14.90 18.08 -19.51
N LYS A 631 -15.41 18.87 -20.46
CA LYS A 631 -15.54 20.33 -20.35
C LYS A 631 -16.97 20.78 -20.06
N ILE A 632 -17.74 19.91 -19.40
CA ILE A 632 -19.13 20.17 -19.02
C ILE A 632 -19.14 21.30 -18.01
N SER A 633 -19.77 22.43 -18.36
CA SER A 633 -19.86 23.62 -17.52
C SER A 633 -21.20 23.78 -16.81
N LYS A 634 -22.26 23.23 -17.40
CA LYS A 634 -23.63 23.31 -16.89
C LYS A 634 -24.36 21.99 -17.07
N VAL A 635 -25.17 21.61 -16.08
CA VAL A 635 -26.17 20.54 -16.18
C VAL A 635 -27.53 21.20 -16.32
N GLU A 636 -28.21 21.00 -17.44
CA GLU A 636 -29.49 21.65 -17.74
C GLU A 636 -30.68 20.74 -17.39
N PRO A 637 -31.82 21.29 -16.92
CA PRO A 637 -32.99 20.50 -16.55
C PRO A 637 -33.75 19.97 -17.76
N VAL A 638 -33.80 20.77 -18.83
CA VAL A 638 -34.46 20.45 -20.10
C VAL A 638 -33.55 20.92 -21.22
N CYS A 639 -33.38 20.09 -22.25
CA CYS A 639 -32.62 20.47 -23.43
C CYS A 639 -33.35 21.63 -24.16
N PRO A 640 -32.72 22.80 -24.32
CA PRO A 640 -33.35 23.97 -24.95
C PRO A 640 -33.63 23.75 -26.45
N VAL A 641 -32.94 22.81 -27.10
CA VAL A 641 -33.06 22.55 -28.54
C VAL A 641 -34.11 21.47 -28.83
N THR A 642 -34.11 20.37 -28.08
CA THR A 642 -34.97 19.21 -28.35
C THR A 642 -36.16 19.07 -27.39
N GLY A 643 -36.22 19.90 -26.34
CA GLY A 643 -37.27 19.84 -25.32
C GLY A 643 -37.20 18.61 -24.42
N ILE A 644 -36.14 17.80 -24.53
CA ILE A 644 -36.03 16.56 -23.75
C ILE A 644 -35.65 16.87 -22.30
N SER A 645 -36.41 16.31 -21.36
CA SER A 645 -36.15 16.44 -19.92
C SER A 645 -35.00 15.55 -19.46
N THR A 646 -34.10 16.10 -18.65
CA THR A 646 -33.03 15.35 -17.99
C THR A 646 -33.60 14.22 -17.12
N THR A 647 -34.72 14.46 -16.42
CA THR A 647 -35.35 13.46 -15.54
C THR A 647 -35.77 12.19 -16.29
N ASP A 648 -36.33 12.33 -17.49
CA ASP A 648 -36.91 11.21 -18.23
C ASP A 648 -35.83 10.24 -18.71
N ILE A 649 -34.73 10.80 -19.25
CA ILE A 649 -33.60 10.05 -19.78
C ILE A 649 -32.75 9.42 -18.67
N THR A 650 -32.51 10.16 -17.59
CA THR A 650 -31.54 9.76 -16.54
C THR A 650 -32.16 8.94 -15.41
N SER A 651 -33.42 8.54 -15.55
CA SER A 651 -34.20 7.87 -14.50
C SER A 651 -33.61 6.56 -13.97
N LYS A 652 -32.69 5.90 -14.68
CA LYS A 652 -32.01 4.67 -14.22
C LYS A 652 -30.63 4.89 -13.60
N ILE A 653 -30.05 6.08 -13.76
CA ILE A 653 -28.68 6.36 -13.32
C ILE A 653 -28.62 6.37 -11.79
N LYS A 654 -27.74 5.52 -11.24
CA LYS A 654 -27.43 5.41 -9.80
C LYS A 654 -26.08 6.02 -9.44
N PHE A 655 -25.13 6.00 -10.39
CA PHE A 655 -23.78 6.50 -10.22
C PHE A 655 -23.43 7.50 -11.32
N LEU A 656 -22.87 8.64 -10.94
CA LEU A 656 -22.40 9.66 -11.87
C LEU A 656 -21.01 10.18 -11.48
N SER A 657 -20.04 10.10 -12.40
CA SER A 657 -18.73 10.75 -12.25
C SER A 657 -18.63 12.01 -13.10
N LEU A 658 -18.37 13.14 -12.45
CA LEU A 658 -18.14 14.48 -13.00
C LEU A 658 -16.83 15.08 -12.43
N HIS A 659 -15.85 14.22 -12.17
CA HIS A 659 -14.54 14.64 -11.67
C HIS A 659 -13.81 15.48 -12.72
N ASN A 660 -13.13 16.55 -12.30
CA ASN A 660 -12.30 17.37 -13.20
C ASN A 660 -13.08 17.92 -14.41
N CYS A 661 -14.35 18.30 -14.19
CA CYS A 661 -15.19 18.99 -15.17
C CYS A 661 -15.07 20.51 -15.02
N SER A 662 -15.80 21.28 -15.83
CA SER A 662 -15.79 22.75 -15.81
C SER A 662 -17.00 23.36 -15.08
N ILE A 663 -17.60 22.62 -14.15
CA ILE A 663 -18.80 23.06 -13.42
C ILE A 663 -18.44 24.22 -12.51
N ASN A 664 -19.12 25.35 -12.70
CA ASN A 664 -18.81 26.62 -12.02
C ASN A 664 -20.03 27.27 -11.34
N ASN A 665 -21.18 26.59 -11.29
CA ASN A 665 -22.44 27.12 -10.75
C ASN A 665 -23.18 26.07 -9.92
N TRP A 666 -23.92 26.53 -8.90
CA TRP A 666 -24.69 25.68 -8.00
C TRP A 666 -25.97 25.11 -8.63
N ASP A 667 -26.56 25.81 -9.60
CA ASP A 667 -27.76 25.34 -10.33
C ASP A 667 -27.52 23.97 -10.97
N SER A 668 -26.32 23.73 -11.49
CA SER A 668 -25.93 22.44 -12.07
C SER A 668 -25.96 21.31 -11.03
N ILE A 669 -25.60 21.60 -9.78
CA ILE A 669 -25.64 20.62 -8.68
C ILE A 669 -27.08 20.33 -8.31
N GLU A 670 -27.93 21.35 -8.24
CA GLU A 670 -29.35 21.22 -7.92
C GLU A 670 -30.10 20.43 -9.01
N ASN A 671 -29.74 20.64 -10.27
CA ASN A 671 -30.27 19.88 -11.40
C ASN A 671 -29.86 18.39 -11.38
N LEU A 672 -28.89 17.96 -10.56
CA LEU A 672 -28.60 16.54 -10.37
C LEU A 672 -29.69 15.82 -9.56
N ASP A 673 -30.47 16.52 -8.73
CA ASP A 673 -31.60 15.90 -7.99
C ASP A 673 -32.75 15.48 -8.92
N LEU A 674 -32.77 16.02 -10.15
CA LEU A 674 -33.66 15.58 -11.23
C LEU A 674 -33.42 14.12 -11.61
N MET A 675 -32.23 13.58 -11.35
CA MET A 675 -31.89 12.16 -11.53
C MET A 675 -32.44 11.37 -10.33
N THR A 676 -33.66 10.86 -10.47
CA THR A 676 -34.44 10.38 -9.31
C THR A 676 -33.87 9.18 -8.57
N ARG A 677 -32.96 8.42 -9.18
CA ARG A 677 -32.29 7.23 -8.60
C ARG A 677 -30.81 7.44 -8.30
N LEU A 678 -30.30 8.68 -8.40
CA LEU A 678 -28.89 8.97 -8.20
C LEU A 678 -28.50 8.82 -6.72
N GLU A 679 -27.67 7.83 -6.42
CA GLU A 679 -27.24 7.48 -5.06
C GLU A 679 -25.75 7.79 -4.83
N GLU A 680 -24.93 7.83 -5.88
CA GLU A 680 -23.49 8.07 -5.78
C GLU A 680 -23.00 9.09 -6.80
N ILE A 681 -22.21 10.06 -6.34
CA ILE A 681 -21.61 11.09 -7.18
C ILE A 681 -20.13 11.24 -6.87
N LYS A 682 -19.31 11.39 -7.91
CA LYS A 682 -17.92 11.87 -7.83
C LYS A 682 -17.79 13.22 -8.54
N ILE A 683 -17.39 14.28 -7.85
CA ILE A 683 -17.41 15.65 -8.41
C ILE A 683 -16.22 16.53 -7.99
N LEU A 684 -15.15 15.93 -7.44
CA LEU A 684 -13.95 16.69 -7.05
C LEU A 684 -13.33 17.44 -8.25
N ASN A 685 -12.52 18.46 -7.95
CA ASN A 685 -11.74 19.24 -8.94
C ASN A 685 -12.59 19.99 -9.98
N ASN A 686 -13.72 20.57 -9.57
CA ASN A 686 -14.49 21.51 -10.41
C ASN A 686 -14.27 22.97 -9.95
N PRO A 687 -14.24 23.96 -10.87
CA PRO A 687 -14.03 25.37 -10.55
C PRO A 687 -14.95 25.94 -9.46
N LEU A 688 -16.20 25.45 -9.37
CA LEU A 688 -17.17 25.81 -8.33
C LEU A 688 -16.61 25.67 -6.90
N PHE A 689 -15.68 24.73 -6.70
CA PHE A 689 -15.20 24.36 -5.37
C PHE A 689 -13.85 24.98 -4.99
N GLU A 690 -13.16 25.69 -5.89
CA GLU A 690 -11.80 26.18 -5.62
C GLU A 690 -11.72 27.19 -4.48
N GLN A 691 -12.79 27.98 -4.29
CA GLN A 691 -12.83 29.07 -3.30
C GLN A 691 -13.39 28.65 -1.94
N LEU A 692 -13.82 27.40 -1.78
CA LEU A 692 -14.48 26.92 -0.56
C LEU A 692 -13.53 26.05 0.29
N PRO A 693 -13.65 26.06 1.62
CA PRO A 693 -13.03 25.06 2.49
C PRO A 693 -13.64 23.66 2.27
N ASP A 694 -12.87 22.59 2.48
CA ASP A 694 -13.33 21.22 2.20
C ASP A 694 -14.55 20.78 3.02
N GLU A 695 -14.63 21.23 4.28
CA GLU A 695 -15.77 20.97 5.16
C GLU A 695 -17.06 21.65 4.66
N GLU A 696 -16.95 22.91 4.20
CA GLU A 696 -18.09 23.63 3.63
C GLU A 696 -18.56 23.01 2.31
N LYS A 697 -17.64 22.58 1.44
CA LYS A 697 -17.97 21.88 0.18
C LYS A 697 -18.86 20.66 0.43
N TYR A 698 -18.45 19.83 1.38
CA TYR A 698 -19.15 18.60 1.71
C TYR A 698 -20.59 18.90 2.15
N HIS A 699 -20.77 19.78 3.13
CA HIS A 699 -22.09 20.12 3.65
C HIS A 699 -22.98 20.81 2.59
N LEU A 700 -22.41 21.69 1.76
CA LEU A 700 -23.15 22.39 0.71
C LEU A 700 -23.62 21.48 -0.43
N ILE A 701 -22.90 20.39 -0.72
CA ILE A 701 -23.31 19.37 -1.69
C ILE A 701 -24.36 18.45 -1.08
N VAL A 702 -24.10 17.90 0.12
CA VAL A 702 -25.01 16.96 0.80
C VAL A 702 -26.36 17.61 1.10
N GLY A 703 -26.37 18.87 1.55
CA GLY A 703 -27.61 19.60 1.84
C GLY A 703 -28.48 19.89 0.60
N ARG A 704 -27.92 19.86 -0.61
CA ARG A 704 -28.67 20.03 -1.87
C ARG A 704 -29.25 18.75 -2.44
N LEU A 705 -28.62 17.62 -2.14
CA LEU A 705 -28.89 16.34 -2.76
C LEU A 705 -29.43 15.34 -1.72
N PRO A 706 -30.75 15.36 -1.44
CA PRO A 706 -31.33 14.60 -0.34
C PRO A 706 -31.25 13.08 -0.53
N LYS A 707 -31.16 12.59 -1.77
CA LYS A 707 -31.12 11.15 -2.11
C LYS A 707 -29.71 10.56 -2.17
N LEU A 708 -28.67 11.40 -2.14
CA LEU A 708 -27.29 11.01 -2.33
C LEU A 708 -26.78 10.19 -1.14
N LYS A 709 -26.37 8.94 -1.32
CA LYS A 709 -25.84 8.07 -0.25
C LYS A 709 -24.32 8.06 -0.15
N ILE A 710 -23.62 8.25 -1.27
CA ILE A 710 -22.16 8.20 -1.35
C ILE A 710 -21.66 9.44 -2.10
N LEU A 711 -20.76 10.20 -1.49
CA LEU A 711 -20.12 11.36 -2.11
C LEU A 711 -18.61 11.13 -2.21
N ASN A 712 -18.06 11.20 -3.42
CA ASN A 712 -16.64 11.01 -3.70
C ASN A 712 -16.04 9.70 -3.14
N GLY A 713 -16.86 8.64 -3.09
CA GLY A 713 -16.46 7.34 -2.55
C GLY A 713 -16.63 7.18 -1.03
N SER A 714 -17.05 8.22 -0.31
CA SER A 714 -17.36 8.15 1.12
C SER A 714 -18.88 8.02 1.36
N PRO A 715 -19.34 7.05 2.17
CA PRO A 715 -20.75 6.95 2.53
C PRO A 715 -21.17 8.12 3.43
N ILE A 716 -22.39 8.60 3.25
CA ILE A 716 -23.01 9.66 4.05
C ILE A 716 -23.91 8.98 5.08
N THR A 717 -23.53 9.03 6.35
CA THR A 717 -24.38 8.52 7.44
C THR A 717 -25.58 9.43 7.70
N ASP A 718 -26.62 8.91 8.34
CA ASP A 718 -27.79 9.71 8.71
C ASP A 718 -27.42 10.90 9.61
N THR A 719 -26.47 10.70 10.53
CA THR A 719 -25.93 11.76 11.39
C THR A 719 -25.20 12.84 10.60
N GLN A 720 -24.32 12.45 9.67
CA GLN A 720 -23.60 13.40 8.81
C GLN A 720 -24.54 14.16 7.90
N ARG A 721 -25.63 13.53 7.43
CA ARG A 721 -26.68 14.19 6.66
C ARG A 721 -27.38 15.24 7.49
N GLU A 722 -27.84 14.88 8.68
CA GLU A 722 -28.50 15.82 9.59
C GLU A 722 -27.61 17.01 9.91
N ASP A 723 -26.32 16.78 10.23
CA ASP A 723 -25.35 17.83 10.48
C ASP A 723 -25.15 18.73 9.25
N SER A 724 -25.09 18.13 8.06
CA SER A 724 -24.97 18.86 6.78
C SER A 724 -26.20 19.70 6.47
N GLU A 725 -27.40 19.19 6.68
CA GLU A 725 -28.66 19.90 6.46
C GLU A 725 -28.82 21.07 7.44
N ARG A 726 -28.43 20.88 8.71
CA ARG A 726 -28.41 21.95 9.72
C ARG A 726 -27.36 23.01 9.41
N PHE A 727 -26.17 22.60 8.97
CA PHE A 727 -25.14 23.52 8.47
C PHE A 727 -25.67 24.32 7.28
N PHE A 728 -26.32 23.66 6.32
CA PHE A 728 -26.88 24.28 5.12
C PHE A 728 -27.93 25.36 5.45
N ILE A 729 -28.83 25.09 6.40
CA ILE A 729 -29.82 26.07 6.87
C ILE A 729 -29.13 27.32 7.41
N ARG A 730 -28.18 27.14 8.34
CA ARG A 730 -27.41 28.23 8.97
C ARG A 730 -26.61 29.02 7.95
N PHE A 731 -26.00 28.34 6.99
CA PHE A 731 -25.23 28.97 5.92
C PHE A 731 -26.11 29.94 5.13
N TYR A 732 -27.28 29.51 4.66
CA TYR A 732 -28.17 30.33 3.83
C TYR A 732 -29.09 31.29 4.60
N GLN A 733 -29.09 31.27 5.93
CA GLN A 733 -30.01 32.07 6.75
C GLN A 733 -29.88 33.58 6.51
N GLY A 734 -28.65 34.06 6.24
CA GLY A 734 -28.33 35.46 5.94
C GLY A 734 -27.89 35.75 4.50
N HIS A 735 -28.02 34.80 3.56
CA HIS A 735 -27.64 35.00 2.16
C HIS A 735 -28.84 35.43 1.30
N GLU A 736 -28.61 36.34 0.35
CA GLU A 736 -29.57 36.67 -0.71
C GLU A 736 -29.52 35.59 -1.81
N GLY A 737 -30.66 34.96 -2.12
CA GLY A 737 -30.74 33.84 -3.08
C GLY A 737 -30.69 32.45 -2.43
N LYS A 738 -31.74 32.09 -1.69
CA LYS A 738 -31.85 30.79 -1.00
C LYS A 738 -32.24 29.68 -1.98
N PRO A 739 -31.52 28.54 -2.01
CA PRO A 739 -31.89 27.37 -2.80
C PRO A 739 -33.29 26.86 -2.47
N ALA A 740 -34.01 26.29 -3.45
CA ALA A 740 -35.39 25.82 -3.28
C ALA A 740 -35.53 24.77 -2.15
N ILE A 741 -34.50 23.94 -1.95
CA ILE A 741 -34.44 22.94 -0.89
C ILE A 741 -34.40 23.56 0.53
N TRP A 742 -33.97 24.82 0.67
CA TRP A 742 -33.78 25.46 1.98
C TRP A 742 -35.09 25.54 2.77
N SER A 743 -36.19 25.97 2.14
CA SER A 743 -37.50 26.08 2.80
C SER A 743 -38.01 24.71 3.27
N LYS A 744 -37.70 23.65 2.51
CA LYS A 744 -38.03 22.28 2.88
C LYS A 744 -37.20 21.81 4.09
N LEU A 745 -35.90 22.08 4.11
CA LEU A 745 -35.04 21.73 5.24
C LEU A 745 -35.43 22.46 6.53
N VAL A 746 -35.82 23.74 6.43
CA VAL A 746 -36.35 24.50 7.59
C VAL A 746 -37.65 23.91 8.11
N SER A 747 -38.52 23.38 7.25
CA SER A 747 -39.74 22.68 7.69
C SER A 747 -39.45 21.38 8.44
N ILE A 748 -38.30 20.75 8.18
CA ILE A 748 -37.87 19.48 8.80
C ILE A 748 -37.13 19.76 10.12
N HIS A 749 -36.14 20.65 10.11
CA HIS A 749 -35.22 20.89 11.24
C HIS A 749 -35.58 22.10 12.10
N GLY A 750 -36.53 22.92 11.69
CA GLY A 750 -36.87 24.19 12.34
C GLY A 750 -35.88 25.31 12.02
N ASN A 751 -36.11 26.48 12.63
CA ASN A 751 -35.25 27.66 12.47
C ASN A 751 -34.09 27.60 13.48
N LEU A 752 -32.86 27.51 12.99
CA LEU A 752 -31.66 27.32 13.81
C LEU A 752 -30.98 28.67 14.11
N GLU A 753 -30.36 28.83 15.28
CA GLU A 753 -29.58 30.04 15.59
C GLU A 753 -28.19 30.01 14.92
N GLN A 754 -27.67 31.21 14.59
CA GLN A 754 -26.35 31.40 14.00
C GLN A 754 -25.25 31.23 15.06
N LEU A 755 -24.25 30.38 14.78
CA LEU A 755 -23.11 30.18 15.68
C LEU A 755 -22.15 31.39 15.62
N VAL A 756 -21.78 31.94 16.77
CA VAL A 756 -20.86 33.09 16.88
C VAL A 756 -19.45 32.65 16.45
N LYS A 757 -18.88 33.28 15.42
CA LYS A 757 -17.45 33.14 15.05
C LYS A 757 -16.59 33.93 16.04
N VAL A 758 -15.76 33.24 16.83
CA VAL A 758 -14.72 33.86 17.67
C VAL A 758 -13.39 33.79 16.92
N ASP A 759 -12.74 34.93 16.70
CA ASP A 759 -11.44 35.04 16.02
C ASP A 759 -10.29 34.71 16.98
N PHE A 760 -9.53 33.66 16.69
CA PHE A 760 -8.37 33.20 17.47
C PHE A 760 -7.02 33.59 16.83
N THR A 761 -6.97 34.59 15.95
CA THR A 761 -5.72 35.03 15.33
C THR A 761 -4.73 35.53 16.40
N PRO A 762 -3.50 34.98 16.51
CA PRO A 762 -2.57 35.35 17.58
C PRO A 762 -2.09 36.78 17.43
N ARG A 763 -1.97 37.48 18.55
CA ARG A 763 -1.35 38.81 18.59
C ARG A 763 0.11 38.72 18.13
N LYS A 764 0.47 39.55 17.14
CA LYS A 764 1.83 39.61 16.59
C LYS A 764 2.74 40.59 17.34
N TRP A 765 2.16 41.49 18.13
CA TRP A 765 2.83 42.58 18.81
C TRP A 765 2.23 42.81 20.20
N ALA A 766 3.05 43.29 21.13
CA ALA A 766 2.64 43.81 22.43
C ALA A 766 3.41 45.08 22.78
N LEU A 767 2.78 46.01 23.49
CA LEU A 767 3.38 47.22 24.02
C LEU A 767 3.81 46.98 25.47
N VAL A 768 5.12 46.93 25.73
CA VAL A 768 5.69 46.57 27.05
C VAL A 768 6.60 47.66 27.59
N ILE A 769 6.90 47.61 28.88
CA ILE A 769 7.83 48.51 29.57
C ILE A 769 9.14 47.76 29.81
N LEU A 770 10.27 48.37 29.46
CA LEU A 770 11.60 47.82 29.74
C LEU A 770 12.31 48.75 30.72
N ARG A 771 12.68 48.19 31.87
CA ARG A 771 13.27 48.88 33.01
C ARG A 771 14.67 48.32 33.33
N CYS A 772 15.63 49.20 33.56
CA CYS A 772 16.96 48.87 34.05
C CYS A 772 17.35 49.90 35.11
N ASP A 773 17.21 49.54 36.38
CA ASP A 773 17.43 50.47 37.50
C ASP A 773 18.90 50.87 37.61
N GLU A 774 19.84 49.95 37.32
CA GLU A 774 21.30 50.19 37.33
C GLU A 774 21.74 51.31 36.38
N LYS A 775 20.98 51.54 35.30
CA LYS A 775 21.27 52.51 34.24
C LYS A 775 20.23 53.63 34.16
N GLY A 776 19.24 53.64 35.07
CA GLY A 776 18.16 54.63 35.08
C GLY A 776 17.24 54.60 33.85
N ILE A 777 17.13 53.46 33.17
CA ILE A 777 16.35 53.34 31.93
C ILE A 777 14.96 52.82 32.24
N CYS A 778 13.92 53.49 31.75
CA CYS A 778 12.54 53.02 31.77
C CYS A 778 11.83 53.49 30.50
N ILE A 779 11.58 52.59 29.56
CA ILE A 779 11.02 52.93 28.24
C ILE A 779 9.85 52.02 27.88
N ARG A 780 8.86 52.58 27.16
CA ARG A 780 7.78 51.79 26.53
C ARG A 780 8.21 51.41 25.11
N LEU A 781 8.10 50.13 24.77
CA LEU A 781 8.49 49.65 23.45
C LEU A 781 7.51 48.61 22.91
N LYS A 782 7.36 48.63 21.58
CA LYS A 782 6.53 47.67 20.86
C LYS A 782 7.37 46.45 20.50
N VAL A 783 7.11 45.33 21.15
CA VAL A 783 7.81 44.06 20.94
C VAL A 783 7.06 43.20 19.94
N ARG A 784 7.81 42.59 19.03
CA ARG A 784 7.27 41.55 18.14
C ARG A 784 7.32 40.21 18.84
N LEU A 785 6.15 39.60 19.07
CA LEU A 785 6.04 38.36 19.85
C LEU A 785 6.66 37.14 19.13
N THR A 786 6.84 37.22 17.81
CA THR A 786 7.52 36.18 17.02
C THR A 786 9.05 36.18 17.15
N LYS A 787 9.65 37.06 17.97
CA LYS A 787 11.10 37.14 18.21
C LYS A 787 11.50 36.36 19.47
N THR A 788 12.79 36.09 19.64
CA THR A 788 13.31 35.33 20.80
C THR A 788 13.72 36.22 21.97
N VAL A 789 13.88 35.62 23.15
CA VAL A 789 14.49 36.27 24.32
C VAL A 789 15.90 36.77 23.98
N MET A 790 16.68 36.04 23.17
CA MET A 790 18.00 36.47 22.70
C MET A 790 17.93 37.74 21.85
N ASP A 791 16.92 37.86 20.97
CA ASP A 791 16.72 39.07 20.18
C ASP A 791 16.37 40.26 21.07
N LEU A 792 15.54 40.05 22.10
CA LEU A 792 15.23 41.05 23.11
C LEU A 792 16.47 41.45 23.92
N MET A 793 17.30 40.48 24.33
CA MET A 793 18.57 40.75 25.04
C MET A 793 19.57 41.52 24.17
N LYS A 794 19.68 41.20 22.87
CA LYS A 794 20.53 41.95 21.93
C LYS A 794 20.03 43.39 21.74
N PHE A 795 18.72 43.58 21.68
CA PHE A 795 18.12 44.91 21.61
C PHE A 795 18.36 45.69 22.91
N ALA A 796 18.09 45.07 24.05
CA ALA A 796 18.34 45.61 25.39
C ALA A 796 19.81 45.98 25.59
N SER A 797 20.76 45.17 25.10
CA SER A 797 22.20 45.40 25.23
C SER A 797 22.65 46.71 24.55
N LYS A 798 22.03 47.08 23.43
CA LYS A 798 22.26 48.37 22.77
C LYS A 798 21.70 49.56 23.54
N LEU A 799 20.68 49.36 24.37
CA LEU A 799 20.03 50.41 25.14
C LEU A 799 20.68 50.60 26.51
N THR A 800 21.04 49.51 27.19
CA THR A 800 21.58 49.53 28.56
C THR A 800 23.10 49.51 28.64
N GLU A 801 23.79 49.30 27.50
CA GLU A 801 25.24 49.09 27.41
C GLU A 801 25.75 47.87 28.22
N ILE A 802 24.85 47.01 28.70
CA ILE A 802 25.20 45.75 29.36
C ILE A 802 25.42 44.70 28.27
N SER A 803 26.60 44.09 28.24
CA SER A 803 26.88 43.01 27.29
C SER A 803 25.98 41.79 27.55
N VAL A 804 25.43 41.18 26.49
CA VAL A 804 24.50 40.03 26.57
C VAL A 804 24.96 38.91 27.54
N PRO A 805 26.24 38.49 27.60
CA PRO A 805 26.72 37.47 28.53
C PRO A 805 26.62 37.86 30.00
N LEU A 806 26.67 39.17 30.29
CA LEU A 806 26.58 39.76 31.63
C LEU A 806 25.16 40.24 31.96
N MET A 807 24.19 40.05 31.07
CA MET A 807 22.82 40.49 31.23
C MET A 807 21.92 39.41 31.83
N ARG A 808 21.05 39.81 32.76
CA ARG A 808 19.88 39.03 33.23
C ARG A 808 18.63 39.85 32.91
N ILE A 809 17.60 39.18 32.40
CA ILE A 809 16.31 39.80 32.10
C ILE A 809 15.19 39.04 32.83
N PHE A 810 14.30 39.77 33.47
CA PHE A 810 13.14 39.26 34.20
C PHE A 810 11.87 39.79 33.55
N TYR A 811 10.84 38.95 33.48
CA TYR A 811 9.52 39.29 32.97
C TYR A 811 8.52 39.37 34.13
N HIS A 812 7.69 40.40 34.13
CA HIS A 812 6.63 40.60 35.11
C HIS A 812 5.30 40.82 34.39
N ASP A 813 4.39 39.88 34.61
CA ASP A 813 2.99 39.97 34.23
C ASP A 813 2.26 40.90 35.21
N THR A 814 1.71 41.98 34.67
CA THR A 814 1.06 43.04 35.45
C THR A 814 -0.42 42.76 35.74
N HIS A 815 -1.02 41.77 35.06
CA HIS A 815 -2.44 41.44 35.13
C HIS A 815 -2.73 40.28 36.09
N VAL A 816 -1.78 39.36 36.22
CA VAL A 816 -1.82 38.27 37.20
C VAL A 816 -1.02 38.72 38.41
N GLY A 817 -1.67 39.04 39.53
CA GLY A 817 -1.11 39.60 40.79
C GLY A 817 0.01 38.81 41.48
N SER A 818 1.04 38.45 40.73
CA SER A 818 2.21 37.67 41.08
C SER A 818 3.29 38.62 41.59
N TYR A 819 3.62 38.51 42.88
CA TYR A 819 4.53 39.44 43.54
C TYR A 819 6.01 39.29 43.14
N ARG A 820 6.36 38.48 42.13
CA ARG A 820 7.77 38.21 41.75
C ARG A 820 7.99 38.12 40.23
N PRO A 821 8.89 38.96 39.67
CA PRO A 821 9.36 38.83 38.29
C PRO A 821 10.05 37.48 38.04
N THR A 822 9.78 36.86 36.89
CA THR A 822 10.36 35.57 36.47
C THR A 822 11.59 35.78 35.59
N GLU A 823 12.71 35.16 35.92
CA GLU A 823 13.94 35.27 35.11
C GLU A 823 13.84 34.47 33.80
N LEU A 824 14.14 35.11 32.67
CA LEU A 824 14.15 34.45 31.37
C LEU A 824 15.52 33.82 31.10
N ARG A 825 15.66 32.55 31.48
CA ARG A 825 16.94 31.80 31.42
C ARG A 825 17.26 31.16 30.08
N PHE A 826 16.30 31.15 29.15
CA PHE A 826 16.41 30.44 27.87
C PHE A 826 16.44 31.43 26.69
N PRO A 827 17.63 31.84 26.21
CA PRO A 827 17.74 32.82 25.12
C PRO A 827 17.02 32.40 23.82
N GLY A 828 16.91 31.10 23.55
CA GLY A 828 16.21 30.57 22.36
C GLY A 828 14.68 30.58 22.45
N GLN A 829 14.09 30.91 23.60
CA GLN A 829 12.63 30.91 23.79
C GLN A 829 11.99 32.06 22.99
N ALA A 830 10.93 31.77 22.23
CA ALA A 830 10.16 32.82 21.55
C ALA A 830 9.26 33.58 22.55
N LEU A 831 9.16 34.90 22.38
CA LEU A 831 8.44 35.80 23.28
C LEU A 831 6.93 35.53 23.31
N GLN A 832 6.35 35.00 22.22
CA GLN A 832 4.96 34.58 22.14
C GLN A 832 4.57 33.51 23.18
N TYR A 833 5.53 32.72 23.68
CA TYR A 833 5.26 31.71 24.72
C TYR A 833 5.12 32.30 26.12
N LEU A 834 5.49 33.57 26.32
CA LEU A 834 5.38 34.26 27.61
C LEU A 834 3.99 34.89 27.83
N ARG A 835 3.06 34.75 26.86
CA ARG A 835 1.71 35.33 26.89
C ARG A 835 1.70 36.82 27.25
N ILE A 836 2.63 37.56 26.65
CA ILE A 836 2.85 38.98 26.92
C ILE A 836 1.63 39.80 26.49
N GLU A 837 1.10 40.58 27.43
CA GLU A 837 0.02 41.52 27.20
C GLU A 837 0.54 42.96 27.13
N ASP A 838 -0.34 43.89 26.74
CA ASP A 838 0.01 45.30 26.72
C ASP A 838 0.10 45.82 28.16
N GLY A 839 1.22 46.46 28.51
CA GLY A 839 1.49 47.00 29.85
C GLY A 839 2.51 46.21 30.68
N ASP A 840 2.86 44.97 30.28
CA ASP A 840 3.78 44.13 31.04
C ASP A 840 5.22 44.67 31.07
N GLU A 841 5.99 44.29 32.10
CA GLU A 841 7.32 44.85 32.37
C GLU A 841 8.46 43.82 32.19
N PHE A 842 9.57 44.27 31.61
CA PHE A 842 10.86 43.56 31.57
C PHE A 842 11.92 44.30 32.39
N PHE A 843 12.51 43.63 33.38
CA PHE A 843 13.58 44.19 34.21
C PHE A 843 14.95 43.65 33.77
N ILE A 844 15.93 44.52 33.59
CA ILE A 844 17.30 44.16 33.19
C ILE A 844 18.27 44.47 34.33
N GLN A 845 19.13 43.50 34.64
CA GLN A 845 20.16 43.60 35.66
C GLN A 845 21.50 43.04 35.14
N SER A 846 22.62 43.55 35.65
CA SER A 846 23.94 43.01 35.40
C SER A 846 24.21 41.79 36.30
N LYS A 847 24.95 40.81 35.80
CA LYS A 847 25.47 39.70 36.60
C LYS A 847 26.54 40.23 37.54
N ILE A 848 26.40 39.95 38.84
CA ILE A 848 27.45 40.20 39.83
C ILE A 848 28.56 39.16 39.60
N LEU A 849 29.72 39.60 39.11
CA LEU A 849 30.91 38.75 39.03
C LEU A 849 31.64 38.80 40.39
N PRO A 850 32.00 37.65 40.99
CA PRO A 850 32.90 37.64 42.14
C PRO A 850 34.27 38.21 41.74
N PRO A 851 34.96 38.97 42.62
CA PRO A 851 36.27 39.52 42.31
C PRO A 851 37.26 38.40 41.97
N GLU A 852 38.07 38.60 40.92
CA GLU A 852 39.12 37.67 40.53
C GLU A 852 40.06 37.39 41.71
N LYS A 853 40.41 36.13 41.90
CA LYS A 853 41.33 35.63 42.95
C LYS A 853 42.78 36.16 42.84
N SER A 854 43.05 37.17 42.02
CA SER A 854 44.37 37.81 41.86
C SER A 854 44.61 39.00 42.79
N MET A 855 43.62 39.47 43.56
CA MET A 855 43.76 40.61 44.48
C MET A 855 43.72 40.28 45.99
N ILE A 856 43.96 39.02 46.38
CA ILE A 856 44.15 38.64 47.80
C ILE A 856 45.58 38.12 48.00
N ARG A 857 46.57 38.97 47.71
CA ARG A 857 47.97 38.84 48.15
C ARG A 857 48.61 40.23 48.31
N SER A 858 47.96 41.12 49.05
CA SER A 858 48.59 42.24 49.75
C SER A 858 47.51 43.05 50.48
N GLN A 859 47.14 42.60 51.67
CA GLN A 859 46.87 43.40 52.87
C GLN A 859 46.35 42.50 53.98
#